data_AF-A0A1Q7AEM8-F1
#
_entry.id   AF-A0A1Q7AEM8-F1
#
_cell.length_a   1.000
_cell.length_b   1.000
_cell.length_c   1.000
_cell.angle_alpha   90.00
_cell.angle_beta   90.00
_cell.angle_gamma   90.00
#
_symmetry.space_group_name_H-M   'P 1'
#
loop_
_entity.id
_entity.type
_entity.pdbx_description
1 polymer ?
#
loop_
_entity_poly.entity_id
_entity_poly.type
_entity_poly.pdbx_seq_one_letter_code
_entity_poly.pdbx_strand_id
1 'polypeptide(L)'
;MGISLGRGGATTFPQDLVNSDAILIMGSNMAEAHPVAFANVVKAKELGAKVMHVDPHYSRTSALANLYVPTRAGSDIVFLGAIIRHVLETNGYFHDYVVHYTNAATLVREDFKDTEELDGLFSGYDADSETYTDQNSWDYQRDKNGQPLSDPSLQHPQCVFQIMRRHFARYTPEMVENVCGVPREVWLQVAQTLIENSGRERTSAICYAVGWTQQSKGVQIIRAAALLQLLLGNIGRPGGGIMALRGHASIQGSTDVPTLYDLLAGYMPQPSALLTPVPAAKDSPGATTWGEKRDAPSNVLSQQTLQEYIDSSGQKLGWWSNTPAYIRSLLQAWYGDAANEEEGNCSYRWIPKITGDHSHLATSYTMLDGKVKGYLLFGQNPAAGSTHATMQRKALEQLDWMVVRDLYEVESAAFWYRKPGFGPETEPVDSSKIKTEIFLLPAAASTEKEGSFTNTQRMLQWRDKAVDPPGDARSDLWFVYHLGKRLKELYADSKAWRDEGLQALTWDYDMEKPEEGSRITDEPDALLVLKEINGYYTRPPDQKDAGGNQQQTYTLHNGPHVPNFTVLKSDGSTACGAWIYSGVYPEPGKNRAASRNPEGHTFLEWGFTWPANRRILYNRASADPQGRPWSERKKYI
;
A
#
# COMPACT_ATOMS: atom_id res chain seq x y z
N MET A 1 7.18 -5.90 0.70
CA MET A 1 6.18 -6.99 0.63
C MET A 1 5.54 -7.12 -0.76
N GLY A 2 5.14 -6.02 -1.44
CA GLY A 2 4.52 -6.07 -2.78
C GLY A 2 5.24 -6.94 -3.79
N ILE A 3 6.56 -6.74 -3.97
CA ILE A 3 7.38 -7.56 -4.87
C ILE A 3 7.46 -9.04 -4.43
N SER A 4 7.49 -9.32 -3.13
CA SER A 4 7.64 -10.71 -2.63
C SER A 4 6.35 -11.53 -2.73
N LEU A 5 5.21 -10.91 -2.42
CA LEU A 5 3.94 -11.63 -2.19
C LEU A 5 2.83 -11.21 -3.17
N GLY A 6 3.02 -10.09 -3.89
CA GLY A 6 2.04 -9.50 -4.80
C GLY A 6 1.20 -8.36 -4.21
N ARG A 7 1.23 -8.11 -2.89
CA ARG A 7 0.57 -6.94 -2.25
C ARG A 7 1.40 -6.35 -1.10
N GLY A 8 1.25 -5.05 -0.87
CA GLY A 8 1.91 -4.29 0.22
C GLY A 8 1.17 -4.31 1.56
N GLY A 9 -0.02 -4.93 1.60
CA GLY A 9 -0.88 -5.06 2.78
C GLY A 9 -0.30 -5.96 3.88
N ALA A 10 -0.71 -5.79 5.15
CA ALA A 10 -0.55 -6.84 6.17
C ALA A 10 -1.25 -8.11 5.69
N THR A 11 -0.58 -9.24 5.87
CA THR A 11 -1.02 -10.51 5.28
C THR A 11 -2.10 -11.19 6.11
N THR A 12 -2.23 -10.82 7.39
CA THR A 12 -3.21 -11.35 8.35
C THR A 12 -3.81 -10.20 9.17
N PHE A 13 -4.49 -10.52 10.27
CA PHE A 13 -5.18 -9.59 11.17
C PHE A 13 -4.73 -9.79 12.64
N PRO A 14 -4.77 -8.76 13.52
CA PRO A 14 -4.25 -8.85 14.88
C PRO A 14 -4.78 -10.03 15.71
N GLN A 15 -6.07 -10.36 15.59
CA GLN A 15 -6.70 -11.45 16.32
C GLN A 15 -6.15 -12.82 15.91
N ASP A 16 -5.65 -12.97 14.68
CA ASP A 16 -5.03 -14.22 14.21
C ASP A 16 -3.68 -14.51 14.91
N LEU A 17 -3.05 -13.50 15.53
CA LEU A 17 -1.79 -13.71 16.28
C LEU A 17 -1.96 -14.68 17.45
N VAL A 18 -3.18 -14.82 17.99
CA VAL A 18 -3.51 -15.80 19.03
C VAL A 18 -3.21 -17.24 18.58
N ASN A 19 -3.26 -17.50 17.26
CA ASN A 19 -2.97 -18.80 16.69
C ASN A 19 -1.47 -19.06 16.48
N SER A 20 -0.58 -18.10 16.78
CA SER A 20 0.86 -18.22 16.52
C SER A 20 1.57 -19.11 17.54
N ASP A 21 2.58 -19.87 17.12
CA ASP A 21 3.45 -20.62 18.05
C ASP A 21 4.73 -19.84 18.43
N ALA A 22 5.11 -18.86 17.61
CA ALA A 22 6.17 -17.93 17.93
C ALA A 22 5.94 -16.58 17.25
N ILE A 23 6.19 -15.49 17.97
CA ILE A 23 6.00 -14.13 17.46
C ILE A 23 7.32 -13.39 17.56
N LEU A 24 7.89 -13.02 16.41
CA LEU A 24 9.03 -12.12 16.33
C LEU A 24 8.53 -10.68 16.15
N ILE A 25 8.76 -9.85 17.15
CA ILE A 25 8.52 -8.42 17.09
C ILE A 25 9.88 -7.75 16.88
N MET A 26 10.07 -7.17 15.70
CA MET A 26 11.34 -6.57 15.30
C MET A 26 11.06 -5.37 14.40
N GLY A 27 11.65 -4.22 14.72
CA GLY A 27 11.30 -2.95 14.08
C GLY A 27 9.92 -2.40 14.50
N SER A 28 9.43 -2.78 15.68
CA SER A 28 8.18 -2.28 16.27
C SER A 28 8.20 -2.35 17.79
N ASN A 29 7.73 -1.29 18.45
CA ASN A 29 7.40 -1.31 19.88
C ASN A 29 5.89 -1.50 20.06
N MET A 30 5.41 -2.71 19.75
CA MET A 30 3.99 -3.00 19.55
C MET A 30 3.11 -2.75 20.80
N ALA A 31 3.61 -2.98 22.01
CA ALA A 31 2.85 -2.73 23.24
C ALA A 31 2.57 -1.24 23.50
N GLU A 32 3.35 -0.34 22.90
CA GLU A 32 3.19 1.11 23.04
C GLU A 32 2.50 1.72 21.82
N ALA A 33 2.91 1.30 20.62
CA ALA A 33 2.37 1.83 19.36
C ALA A 33 1.02 1.21 18.98
N HIS A 34 0.75 -0.04 19.40
CA HIS A 34 -0.46 -0.79 19.05
C HIS A 34 -1.00 -1.61 20.25
N PRO A 35 -1.24 -1.00 21.41
CA PRO A 35 -1.50 -1.72 22.67
C PRO A 35 -2.69 -2.69 22.59
N VAL A 36 -3.78 -2.31 21.91
CA VAL A 36 -4.96 -3.17 21.74
C VAL A 36 -4.66 -4.37 20.85
N ALA A 37 -3.86 -4.19 19.79
CA ALA A 37 -3.42 -5.32 18.97
C ALA A 37 -2.48 -6.25 19.77
N PHE A 38 -1.63 -5.68 20.62
CA PHE A 38 -0.67 -6.40 21.45
C PHE A 38 -1.34 -7.32 22.48
N ALA A 39 -2.59 -7.06 22.88
CA ALA A 39 -3.38 -7.99 23.71
C ALA A 39 -3.45 -9.40 23.09
N ASN A 40 -3.50 -9.51 21.76
CA ASN A 40 -3.49 -10.80 21.06
C ASN A 40 -2.13 -11.51 21.15
N VAL A 41 -1.02 -10.76 21.21
CA VAL A 41 0.32 -11.31 21.44
C VAL A 41 0.44 -11.86 22.86
N VAL A 42 -0.07 -11.12 23.85
CA VAL A 42 -0.14 -11.60 25.24
C VAL A 42 -0.97 -12.89 25.31
N LYS A 43 -2.11 -12.93 24.61
CA LYS A 43 -2.94 -14.13 24.58
C LYS A 43 -2.25 -15.31 23.91
N ALA A 44 -1.53 -15.09 22.79
CA ALA A 44 -0.73 -16.13 22.17
C ALA A 44 0.34 -16.68 23.14
N LYS A 45 1.01 -15.80 23.89
CA LYS A 45 2.00 -16.19 24.91
C LYS A 45 1.39 -17.04 26.02
N GLU A 46 0.21 -16.69 26.53
CA GLU A 46 -0.53 -17.51 27.50
C GLU A 46 -0.85 -18.92 26.96
N LEU A 47 -1.12 -19.03 25.66
CA LEU A 47 -1.34 -20.30 24.97
C LEU A 47 -0.05 -21.05 24.62
N GLY A 48 1.11 -20.53 25.02
CA GLY A 48 2.41 -21.17 24.88
C GLY A 48 3.30 -20.62 23.78
N ALA A 49 2.88 -19.57 23.06
CA ALA A 49 3.71 -18.96 22.03
C ALA A 49 4.99 -18.33 22.61
N LYS A 50 6.11 -18.47 21.91
CA LYS A 50 7.35 -17.77 22.25
C LYS A 50 7.37 -16.38 21.64
N VAL A 51 7.33 -15.35 22.47
CA VAL A 51 7.42 -13.94 22.03
C VAL A 51 8.86 -13.45 22.14
N MET A 52 9.43 -13.01 21.02
CA MET A 52 10.79 -12.50 20.93
C MET A 52 10.74 -11.04 20.48
N HIS A 53 11.42 -10.15 21.21
CA HIS A 53 11.50 -8.73 20.88
C HIS A 53 12.94 -8.34 20.58
N VAL A 54 13.20 -7.92 19.33
CA VAL A 54 14.52 -7.49 18.85
C VAL A 54 14.47 -5.98 18.62
N ASP A 55 15.10 -5.22 19.52
CA ASP A 55 15.02 -3.76 19.52
C ASP A 55 16.25 -3.14 20.21
N PRO A 56 16.77 -1.98 19.76
CA PRO A 56 17.86 -1.27 20.43
C PRO A 56 17.53 -0.85 21.87
N HIS A 57 16.24 -0.74 22.23
CA HIS A 57 15.80 -0.29 23.55
C HIS A 57 14.97 -1.35 24.27
N TYR A 58 15.19 -1.45 25.58
CA TYR A 58 14.28 -2.19 26.45
C TYR A 58 13.01 -1.37 26.70
N SER A 59 11.90 -1.84 26.17
CA SER A 59 10.60 -1.15 26.16
C SER A 59 9.49 -1.90 26.91
N ARG A 60 8.27 -1.37 26.94
CA ARG A 60 7.11 -2.10 27.48
C ARG A 60 6.81 -3.38 26.70
N THR A 61 7.14 -3.43 25.41
CA THR A 61 7.08 -4.67 24.62
C THR A 61 8.10 -5.70 25.14
N SER A 62 9.32 -5.25 25.43
CA SER A 62 10.40 -6.11 25.94
C SER A 62 10.05 -6.73 27.29
N ALA A 63 9.43 -5.94 28.17
CA ALA A 63 8.97 -6.38 29.49
C ALA A 63 7.97 -7.55 29.44
N LEU A 64 7.25 -7.70 28.32
CA LEU A 64 6.25 -8.75 28.12
C LEU A 64 6.73 -9.86 27.18
N ALA A 65 7.92 -9.75 26.57
CA ALA A 65 8.49 -10.80 25.74
C ALA A 65 9.02 -11.98 26.59
N ASN A 66 9.20 -13.15 25.97
CA ASN A 66 9.98 -14.25 26.55
C ASN A 66 11.48 -14.01 26.39
N LEU A 67 11.88 -13.35 25.30
CA LEU A 67 13.27 -13.04 24.98
C LEU A 67 13.36 -11.60 24.46
N TYR A 68 14.21 -10.80 25.10
CA TYR A 68 14.63 -9.50 24.59
C TYR A 68 16.03 -9.63 23.98
N VAL A 69 16.22 -9.08 22.78
CA VAL A 69 17.49 -9.08 22.06
C VAL A 69 17.89 -7.64 21.74
N PRO A 70 18.88 -7.07 22.44
CA PRO A 70 19.37 -5.73 22.14
C PRO A 70 20.13 -5.76 20.81
N THR A 71 19.68 -5.01 19.82
CA THR A 71 20.37 -4.90 18.51
C THR A 71 20.77 -3.46 18.23
N ARG A 72 21.89 -3.28 17.53
CA ARG A 72 22.25 -1.97 16.98
C ARG A 72 21.20 -1.49 15.96
N ALA A 73 20.84 -0.22 16.02
CA ALA A 73 19.92 0.36 15.03
C ALA A 73 20.52 0.27 13.61
N GLY A 74 19.72 -0.21 12.67
CA GLY A 74 20.11 -0.34 11.26
C GLY A 74 20.96 -1.57 10.92
N SER A 75 21.12 -2.53 11.84
CA SER A 75 21.78 -3.82 11.55
C SER A 75 20.80 -4.96 11.22
N ASP A 76 19.50 -4.65 11.08
CA ASP A 76 18.41 -5.62 10.92
C ASP A 76 18.62 -6.61 9.76
N ILE A 77 19.15 -6.12 8.64
CA ILE A 77 19.38 -6.95 7.45
C ILE A 77 20.43 -8.05 7.71
N VAL A 78 21.44 -7.76 8.54
CA VAL A 78 22.45 -8.74 8.92
C VAL A 78 21.87 -9.77 9.88
N PHE A 79 21.07 -9.32 10.84
CA PHE A 79 20.38 -10.19 11.78
C PHE A 79 19.45 -11.18 11.06
N LEU A 80 18.58 -10.69 10.16
CA LEU A 80 17.67 -11.54 9.38
C LEU A 80 18.41 -12.38 8.34
N GLY A 81 19.41 -11.82 7.67
CA GLY A 81 20.22 -12.53 6.68
C GLY A 81 20.95 -13.73 7.29
N ALA A 82 21.46 -13.59 8.51
CA ALA A 82 22.05 -14.71 9.23
C ALA A 82 21.02 -15.79 9.58
N ILE A 83 19.79 -15.42 9.94
CA ILE A 83 18.72 -16.41 10.18
C ILE A 83 18.40 -17.18 8.90
N ILE A 84 18.30 -16.47 7.77
CA ILE A 84 18.08 -17.10 6.46
C ILE A 84 19.22 -18.07 6.14
N ARG A 85 20.48 -17.66 6.32
CA ARG A 85 21.65 -18.55 6.19
C ARG A 85 21.49 -19.80 7.04
N HIS A 86 21.15 -19.64 8.32
CA HIS A 86 21.02 -20.76 9.27
C HIS A 86 19.89 -21.72 8.88
N VAL A 87 18.74 -21.20 8.46
CA VAL A 87 17.61 -21.99 7.94
C VAL A 87 18.05 -22.82 6.72
N LEU A 88 18.82 -22.23 5.81
CA LEU A 88 19.28 -22.89 4.60
C LEU A 88 20.36 -23.95 4.88
N GLU A 89 21.30 -23.69 5.79
CA GLU A 89 22.38 -24.63 6.15
C GLU A 89 21.89 -25.83 6.94
N THR A 90 20.89 -25.64 7.81
CA THR A 90 20.33 -26.69 8.67
C THR A 90 19.17 -27.46 8.03
N ASN A 91 18.75 -27.07 6.82
CA ASN A 91 17.52 -27.53 6.19
C ASN A 91 16.26 -27.31 7.06
N GLY A 92 16.23 -26.22 7.83
CA GLY A 92 15.11 -25.84 8.70
C GLY A 92 13.88 -25.26 7.98
N TYR A 93 13.92 -25.18 6.65
CA TYR A 93 12.82 -24.67 5.82
C TYR A 93 11.75 -25.75 5.56
N PHE A 94 10.52 -25.32 5.28
CA PHE A 94 9.43 -26.22 4.93
C PHE A 94 9.50 -26.57 3.43
N HIS A 95 10.26 -27.63 3.12
CA HIS A 95 10.57 -28.06 1.74
C HIS A 95 9.37 -28.07 0.78
N ASP A 96 8.28 -28.79 1.10
CA ASP A 96 7.11 -28.90 0.20
C ASP A 96 6.47 -27.54 -0.08
N TYR A 97 6.38 -26.67 0.93
CA TYR A 97 5.88 -25.31 0.76
C TYR A 97 6.80 -24.50 -0.15
N VAL A 98 8.12 -24.57 0.10
CA VAL A 98 9.13 -23.82 -0.66
C VAL A 98 9.10 -24.22 -2.13
N VAL A 99 9.09 -25.51 -2.45
CA VAL A 99 9.09 -25.99 -3.83
C VAL A 99 7.81 -25.59 -4.57
N HIS A 100 6.65 -25.61 -3.91
CA HIS A 100 5.36 -25.42 -4.59
C HIS A 100 4.84 -23.98 -4.60
N TYR A 101 5.18 -23.17 -3.61
CA TYR A 101 4.58 -21.83 -3.40
C TYR A 101 5.59 -20.68 -3.47
N THR A 102 6.83 -20.97 -3.84
CA THR A 102 7.86 -19.96 -4.08
C THR A 102 8.50 -20.16 -5.45
N ASN A 103 9.38 -19.24 -5.84
CA ASN A 103 10.20 -19.36 -7.04
C ASN A 103 11.52 -20.10 -6.80
N ALA A 104 11.69 -20.81 -5.67
CA ALA A 104 12.94 -21.46 -5.29
C ALA A 104 13.53 -22.39 -6.37
N ALA A 105 12.66 -23.11 -7.09
CA ALA A 105 13.06 -24.02 -8.16
C ALA A 105 13.37 -23.31 -9.49
N THR A 106 12.94 -22.07 -9.68
CA THR A 106 13.06 -21.36 -10.96
C THR A 106 14.53 -21.04 -11.25
N LEU A 107 14.96 -21.20 -12.51
CA LEU A 107 16.34 -20.98 -12.93
C LEU A 107 16.56 -19.51 -13.32
N VAL A 108 17.55 -18.86 -12.71
CA VAL A 108 18.01 -17.50 -13.07
C VAL A 108 18.99 -17.59 -14.24
N ARG A 109 19.04 -16.55 -15.07
CA ARG A 109 19.97 -16.50 -16.20
C ARG A 109 21.42 -16.67 -15.76
N GLU A 110 22.22 -17.30 -16.62
CA GLU A 110 23.62 -17.62 -16.33
C GLU A 110 24.54 -16.40 -16.26
N ASP A 111 24.12 -15.27 -16.85
CA ASP A 111 24.84 -13.99 -16.82
C ASP A 111 24.56 -13.16 -15.56
N PHE A 112 23.71 -13.65 -14.64
CA PHE A 112 23.53 -13.08 -13.31
C PHE A 112 24.82 -13.18 -12.51
N LYS A 113 25.27 -12.05 -11.96
CA LYS A 113 26.37 -12.02 -10.98
C LYS A 113 25.87 -11.41 -9.68
N ASP A 114 26.12 -12.12 -8.58
CA ASP A 114 25.74 -11.67 -7.25
C ASP A 114 26.83 -10.75 -6.65
N THR A 115 26.47 -10.12 -5.53
CA THR A 115 27.32 -9.34 -4.63
C THR A 115 28.57 -10.06 -4.13
N GLU A 116 28.61 -11.38 -4.13
CA GLU A 116 29.83 -12.14 -3.82
C GLU A 116 30.84 -12.14 -4.98
N GLU A 117 30.36 -11.96 -6.21
CA GLU A 117 31.18 -11.99 -7.41
C GLU A 117 31.66 -10.58 -7.81
N LEU A 118 30.94 -9.53 -7.37
CA LEU A 118 31.18 -8.13 -7.73
C LEU A 118 31.30 -7.22 -6.49
N ASP A 119 31.84 -7.74 -5.39
CA ASP A 119 32.21 -6.99 -4.17
C ASP A 119 31.13 -6.03 -3.64
N GLY A 120 29.92 -6.58 -3.41
CA GLY A 120 28.78 -5.84 -2.87
C GLY A 120 27.85 -5.23 -3.91
N LEU A 121 28.15 -5.37 -5.21
CA LEU A 121 27.29 -4.96 -6.32
C LEU A 121 26.67 -6.16 -7.04
N PHE A 122 25.53 -5.99 -7.69
CA PHE A 122 24.99 -7.00 -8.61
C PHE A 122 25.43 -6.71 -10.05
N SER A 123 25.25 -7.67 -10.96
CA SER A 123 25.38 -7.41 -12.40
C SER A 123 24.46 -6.27 -12.82
N GLY A 124 24.97 -5.35 -13.66
CA GLY A 124 24.17 -4.24 -14.20
C GLY A 124 24.34 -2.88 -13.52
N TYR A 125 25.24 -2.76 -12.53
CA TYR A 125 25.55 -1.50 -11.88
C TYR A 125 26.33 -0.57 -12.82
N ASP A 126 25.91 0.69 -12.88
CA ASP A 126 26.62 1.77 -13.56
C ASP A 126 27.16 2.76 -12.52
N ALA A 127 28.49 2.95 -12.53
CA ALA A 127 29.18 3.78 -11.56
C ALA A 127 28.94 5.29 -11.78
N ASP A 128 28.67 5.71 -13.01
CA ASP A 128 28.48 7.14 -13.32
C ASP A 128 27.12 7.63 -12.82
N SER A 129 26.08 6.81 -12.97
CA SER A 129 24.72 7.11 -12.51
C SER A 129 24.39 6.57 -11.12
N GLU A 130 25.32 5.83 -10.51
CA GLU A 130 25.17 5.13 -9.23
C GLU A 130 23.90 4.28 -9.13
N THR A 131 23.43 3.72 -10.26
CA THR A 131 22.20 2.93 -10.33
C THR A 131 22.38 1.67 -11.18
N TYR A 132 21.44 0.73 -11.04
CA TYR A 132 21.38 -0.46 -11.88
C TYR A 132 20.65 -0.14 -13.18
N THR A 133 21.40 0.17 -14.25
CA THR A 133 20.83 0.57 -15.54
C THR A 133 20.55 -0.61 -16.48
N ASP A 134 21.01 -1.82 -16.15
CA ASP A 134 20.72 -3.05 -16.89
C ASP A 134 20.44 -4.22 -15.93
N GLN A 135 19.17 -4.55 -15.75
CA GLN A 135 18.73 -5.64 -14.88
C GLN A 135 18.36 -6.91 -15.65
N ASN A 136 18.70 -7.01 -16.95
CA ASN A 136 18.28 -8.14 -17.79
C ASN A 136 18.80 -9.48 -17.27
N SER A 137 20.01 -9.49 -16.71
CA SER A 137 20.61 -10.67 -16.08
C SER A 137 19.86 -11.17 -14.84
N TRP A 138 18.95 -10.37 -14.26
CA TRP A 138 18.19 -10.75 -13.06
C TRP A 138 16.90 -11.53 -13.39
N ASP A 139 16.57 -11.72 -14.68
CA ASP A 139 15.40 -12.50 -15.12
C ASP A 139 15.68 -14.01 -15.08
N TYR A 140 14.62 -14.79 -15.29
CA TYR A 140 14.70 -16.24 -15.38
C TYR A 140 15.15 -16.70 -16.77
N GLN A 141 15.75 -17.88 -16.81
CA GLN A 141 15.87 -18.64 -18.04
C GLN A 141 14.47 -19.05 -18.51
N ARG A 142 14.21 -19.01 -19.82
CA ARG A 142 12.90 -19.30 -20.40
C ARG A 142 12.99 -20.34 -21.50
N ASP A 143 11.95 -21.16 -21.63
CA ASP A 143 11.80 -22.08 -22.75
C ASP A 143 11.37 -21.36 -24.05
N LYS A 144 11.22 -22.12 -25.14
CA LYS A 144 10.75 -21.61 -26.44
C LYS A 144 9.36 -20.97 -26.42
N ASN A 145 8.57 -21.21 -25.36
CA ASN A 145 7.24 -20.65 -25.15
C ASN A 145 7.26 -19.51 -24.11
N GLY A 146 8.43 -19.00 -23.75
CA GLY A 146 8.58 -17.90 -22.79
C GLY A 146 8.32 -18.28 -21.33
N GLN A 147 8.16 -19.57 -21.01
CA GLN A 147 7.90 -20.04 -19.65
C GLN A 147 9.22 -20.19 -18.87
N PRO A 148 9.29 -19.73 -17.60
CA PRO A 148 10.48 -19.91 -16.79
C PRO A 148 10.86 -21.38 -16.60
N LEU A 149 12.14 -21.70 -16.81
CA LEU A 149 12.70 -23.03 -16.51
C LEU A 149 12.78 -23.24 -15.00
N SER A 150 12.66 -24.50 -14.55
CA SER A 150 12.73 -24.84 -13.13
C SER A 150 13.36 -26.20 -12.89
N ASP A 151 14.03 -26.34 -11.75
CA ASP A 151 14.53 -27.59 -11.18
C ASP A 151 13.89 -27.83 -9.80
N PRO A 152 12.82 -28.64 -9.71
CA PRO A 152 12.17 -28.97 -8.46
C PRO A 152 13.04 -29.72 -7.45
N SER A 153 14.18 -30.30 -7.86
CA SER A 153 15.13 -30.93 -6.92
C SER A 153 15.94 -29.91 -6.11
N LEU A 154 15.86 -28.63 -6.50
CA LEU A 154 16.62 -27.52 -5.92
C LEU A 154 18.14 -27.72 -6.00
N GLN A 155 18.67 -28.57 -6.88
CA GLN A 155 20.11 -28.86 -6.97
C GLN A 155 20.82 -28.04 -8.04
N HIS A 156 20.10 -27.58 -9.06
CA HIS A 156 20.68 -26.81 -10.15
C HIS A 156 21.36 -25.55 -9.62
N PRO A 157 22.63 -25.26 -9.98
CA PRO A 157 23.38 -24.16 -9.39
C PRO A 157 22.78 -22.77 -9.68
N GLN A 158 21.97 -22.67 -10.74
CA GLN A 158 21.24 -21.45 -11.13
C GLN A 158 19.80 -21.40 -10.61
N CYS A 159 19.31 -22.39 -9.86
CA CYS A 159 17.99 -22.23 -9.24
C CYS A 159 18.07 -21.16 -8.14
N VAL A 160 16.97 -20.40 -7.95
CA VAL A 160 16.89 -19.33 -6.93
C VAL A 160 17.34 -19.83 -5.56
N PHE A 161 17.01 -21.07 -5.20
CA PHE A 161 17.42 -21.66 -3.93
C PHE A 161 18.94 -21.73 -3.74
N GLN A 162 19.69 -22.22 -4.74
CA GLN A 162 21.15 -22.31 -4.66
C GLN A 162 21.82 -20.93 -4.73
N ILE A 163 21.26 -19.99 -5.50
CA ILE A 163 21.72 -18.60 -5.51
C ILE A 163 21.52 -17.95 -4.13
N MET A 164 20.36 -18.15 -3.49
CA MET A 164 20.13 -17.68 -2.13
C MET A 164 21.14 -18.27 -1.13
N ARG A 165 21.46 -19.57 -1.24
CA ARG A 165 22.50 -20.18 -0.38
C ARG A 165 23.86 -19.48 -0.55
N ARG A 166 24.25 -19.17 -1.78
CA ARG A 166 25.47 -18.41 -2.08
C ARG A 166 25.40 -17.00 -1.50
N HIS A 167 24.34 -16.25 -1.79
CA HIS A 167 24.13 -14.88 -1.33
C HIS A 167 24.20 -14.74 0.20
N PHE A 168 23.51 -15.64 0.92
CA PHE A 168 23.40 -15.55 2.37
C PHE A 168 24.59 -16.19 3.12
N ALA A 169 25.51 -16.88 2.43
CA ALA A 169 26.63 -17.57 3.07
C ALA A 169 27.51 -16.65 3.93
N ARG A 170 27.68 -15.38 3.53
CA ARG A 170 28.47 -14.35 4.23
C ARG A 170 27.93 -13.92 5.58
N TYR A 171 26.64 -14.15 5.86
CA TYR A 171 25.96 -13.64 7.05
C TYR A 171 26.17 -14.59 8.25
N THR A 172 27.40 -14.71 8.72
CA THR A 172 27.75 -15.67 9.77
C THR A 172 27.32 -15.20 11.17
N PRO A 173 27.23 -16.10 12.16
CA PRO A 173 26.99 -15.70 13.56
C PRO A 173 28.05 -14.71 14.09
N GLU A 174 29.31 -14.81 13.65
CA GLU A 174 30.37 -13.84 13.94
C GLU A 174 30.00 -12.44 13.41
N MET A 175 29.43 -12.37 12.20
CA MET A 175 28.98 -11.11 11.61
C MET A 175 27.84 -10.51 12.42
N VAL A 176 26.92 -11.33 12.95
CA VAL A 176 25.83 -10.87 13.83
C VAL A 176 26.41 -10.25 15.11
N GLU A 177 27.37 -10.91 15.75
CA GLU A 177 28.00 -10.38 16.96
C GLU A 177 28.70 -9.04 16.69
N ASN A 178 29.50 -8.97 15.62
CA ASN A 178 30.27 -7.78 15.27
C ASN A 178 29.40 -6.61 14.78
N VAL A 179 28.38 -6.88 13.97
CA VAL A 179 27.58 -5.84 13.28
C VAL A 179 26.31 -5.52 14.06
N CYS A 180 25.64 -6.51 14.66
CA CYS A 180 24.41 -6.26 15.41
C CYS A 180 24.69 -5.96 16.89
N GLY A 181 25.86 -6.34 17.41
CA GLY A 181 26.14 -6.29 18.85
C GLY A 181 25.36 -7.33 19.65
N VAL A 182 24.86 -8.38 18.99
CA VAL A 182 24.04 -9.44 19.59
C VAL A 182 24.92 -10.66 19.86
N PRO A 183 25.02 -11.14 21.11
CA PRO A 183 25.75 -12.38 21.40
C PRO A 183 25.20 -13.57 20.58
N ARG A 184 26.10 -14.41 20.08
CA ARG A 184 25.76 -15.48 19.12
C ARG A 184 24.70 -16.43 19.67
N GLU A 185 24.81 -16.79 20.94
CA GLU A 185 23.89 -17.69 21.64
C GLU A 185 22.49 -17.09 21.79
N VAL A 186 22.38 -15.76 21.91
CA VAL A 186 21.08 -15.07 21.98
C VAL A 186 20.43 -15.03 20.62
N TRP A 187 21.19 -14.70 19.57
CA TRP A 187 20.70 -14.76 18.19
C TRP A 187 20.28 -16.19 17.79
N LEU A 188 21.07 -17.20 18.19
CA LEU A 188 20.79 -18.60 17.88
C LEU A 188 19.47 -19.07 18.52
N GLN A 189 19.14 -18.60 19.72
CA GLN A 189 17.83 -18.87 20.34
C GLN A 189 16.66 -18.37 19.47
N VAL A 190 16.79 -17.19 18.84
CA VAL A 190 15.78 -16.67 17.91
C VAL A 190 15.70 -17.56 16.67
N ALA A 191 16.84 -17.86 16.04
CA ALA A 191 16.88 -18.68 14.82
C ALA A 191 16.29 -20.07 15.06
N GLN A 192 16.68 -20.73 16.15
CA GLN A 192 16.20 -22.05 16.53
C GLN A 192 14.71 -22.04 16.85
N THR A 193 14.22 -21.04 17.58
CA THR A 193 12.77 -20.89 17.86
C THR A 193 11.98 -20.78 16.57
N LEU A 194 12.47 -20.05 15.56
CA LEU A 194 11.77 -19.93 14.28
C LEU A 194 11.80 -21.24 13.48
N ILE A 195 12.92 -21.97 13.48
CA ILE A 195 13.05 -23.28 12.81
C ILE A 195 12.13 -24.33 13.47
N GLU A 196 12.04 -24.37 14.80
CA GLU A 196 11.14 -25.26 15.53
C GLU A 196 9.65 -25.01 15.23
N ASN A 197 9.33 -23.83 14.69
CA ASN A 197 7.99 -23.43 14.29
C ASN A 197 7.81 -23.40 12.76
N SER A 198 8.73 -24.02 12.02
CA SER A 198 8.63 -24.30 10.59
C SER A 198 7.81 -25.58 10.34
N GLY A 199 7.37 -25.78 9.11
CA GLY A 199 6.71 -27.02 8.69
C GLY A 199 5.19 -27.03 8.85
N ARG A 200 4.61 -28.24 8.90
CA ARG A 200 3.15 -28.46 8.75
C ARG A 200 2.31 -28.05 9.96
N GLU A 201 2.83 -28.22 11.17
CA GLU A 201 2.04 -28.13 12.42
C GLU A 201 2.10 -26.80 13.16
N ARG A 202 3.09 -25.98 12.81
CA ARG A 202 3.42 -24.77 13.54
C ARG A 202 3.61 -23.60 12.59
N THR A 203 3.41 -22.40 13.13
CA THR A 203 3.59 -21.15 12.41
C THR A 203 4.21 -20.11 13.32
N SER A 204 5.05 -19.25 12.74
CA SER A 204 5.53 -18.04 13.39
C SER A 204 5.09 -16.77 12.64
N ALA A 205 4.83 -15.70 13.39
CA ALA A 205 4.46 -14.40 12.86
C ALA A 205 5.58 -13.38 13.03
N ILE A 206 5.73 -12.48 12.05
CA ILE A 206 6.61 -11.31 12.17
C ILE A 206 5.76 -10.05 12.29
N CYS A 207 5.99 -9.26 13.34
CA CYS A 207 5.33 -7.98 13.58
C CYS A 207 6.34 -6.83 13.48
N TYR A 208 6.11 -5.89 12.58
CA TYR A 208 7.01 -4.73 12.38
C TYR A 208 6.23 -3.45 12.07
N ALA A 209 6.89 -2.30 12.22
CA ALA A 209 6.37 -0.98 11.89
C ALA A 209 7.52 -0.07 11.40
N VAL A 210 7.63 1.14 11.95
CA VAL A 210 8.56 2.18 11.48
C VAL A 210 10.05 1.86 11.67
N GLY A 211 10.38 0.97 12.63
CA GLY A 211 11.77 0.63 12.93
C GLY A 211 12.52 0.01 11.74
N TRP A 212 11.79 -0.66 10.84
CA TRP A 212 12.34 -1.17 9.57
C TRP A 212 12.16 -0.23 8.39
N THR A 213 11.06 0.52 8.33
CA THR A 213 10.70 1.25 7.09
C THR A 213 11.47 2.55 6.90
N GLN A 214 11.90 3.21 7.98
CA GLN A 214 12.53 4.54 7.92
C GLN A 214 14.05 4.48 7.78
N GLN A 215 14.52 3.71 6.80
CA GLN A 215 15.94 3.57 6.48
C GLN A 215 16.10 3.42 4.96
N SER A 216 17.26 3.80 4.40
CA SER A 216 17.54 3.65 2.95
C SER A 216 17.41 2.20 2.46
N LYS A 217 17.62 1.23 3.34
CA LYS A 217 17.50 -0.22 3.07
C LYS A 217 16.22 -0.86 3.63
N GLY A 218 15.24 -0.06 4.03
CA GLY A 218 14.03 -0.58 4.69
C GLY A 218 13.25 -1.59 3.84
N VAL A 219 13.17 -1.35 2.53
CA VAL A 219 12.57 -2.30 1.58
C VAL A 219 13.27 -3.66 1.63
N GLN A 220 14.61 -3.68 1.72
CA GLN A 220 15.39 -4.92 1.73
C GLN A 220 15.30 -5.67 3.06
N ILE A 221 15.18 -4.96 4.19
CA ILE A 221 14.90 -5.59 5.50
C ILE A 221 13.55 -6.33 5.44
N ILE A 222 12.52 -5.68 4.91
CA ILE A 222 11.18 -6.27 4.77
C ILE A 222 11.18 -7.42 3.74
N ARG A 223 12.02 -7.33 2.68
CA ARG A 223 12.24 -8.43 1.74
C ARG A 223 12.85 -9.65 2.45
N ALA A 224 13.86 -9.45 3.29
CA ALA A 224 14.47 -10.53 4.07
C ALA A 224 13.44 -11.21 5.01
N ALA A 225 12.62 -10.43 5.71
CA ALA A 225 11.53 -10.97 6.53
C ALA A 225 10.51 -11.77 5.70
N ALA A 226 10.17 -11.31 4.50
CA ALA A 226 9.31 -12.05 3.58
C ALA A 226 9.94 -13.36 3.08
N LEU A 227 11.22 -13.36 2.73
CA LEU A 227 11.95 -14.57 2.36
C LEU A 227 11.96 -15.58 3.50
N LEU A 228 12.24 -15.13 4.73
CA LEU A 228 12.22 -15.97 5.92
C LEU A 228 10.84 -16.61 6.14
N GLN A 229 9.76 -15.82 6.07
CA GLN A 229 8.41 -16.37 6.22
C GLN A 229 7.99 -17.32 5.09
N LEU A 230 8.51 -17.14 3.87
CA LEU A 230 8.29 -18.08 2.76
C LEU A 230 9.08 -19.38 2.97
N LEU A 231 10.33 -19.31 3.43
CA LEU A 231 11.16 -20.48 3.75
C LEU A 231 10.54 -21.32 4.87
N LEU A 232 10.01 -20.68 5.92
CA LEU A 232 9.37 -21.37 7.02
C LEU A 232 7.93 -21.84 6.69
N GLY A 233 7.41 -21.43 5.53
CA GLY A 233 6.05 -21.77 5.08
C GLY A 233 4.95 -21.12 5.91
N ASN A 234 5.16 -19.90 6.40
CA ASN A 234 4.25 -19.17 7.29
C ASN A 234 3.24 -18.27 6.57
N ILE A 235 3.45 -17.93 5.30
CA ILE A 235 2.55 -17.04 4.56
C ILE A 235 1.23 -17.75 4.22
N GLY A 236 0.11 -17.08 4.51
CA GLY A 236 -1.24 -17.58 4.21
C GLY A 236 -1.85 -18.51 5.27
N ARG A 237 -1.14 -18.78 6.37
CA ARG A 237 -1.57 -19.72 7.41
C ARG A 237 -1.95 -19.02 8.72
N PRO A 238 -2.90 -19.58 9.51
CA PRO A 238 -3.26 -19.05 10.82
C PRO A 238 -2.05 -18.91 11.74
N GLY A 239 -1.95 -17.77 12.44
CA GLY A 239 -0.85 -17.48 13.37
C GLY A 239 0.50 -17.23 12.70
N GLY A 240 0.54 -17.21 11.37
CA GLY A 240 1.73 -16.95 10.58
C GLY A 240 1.75 -15.53 10.00
N GLY A 241 2.30 -15.41 8.79
CA GLY A 241 2.23 -14.17 8.03
C GLY A 241 3.13 -13.04 8.53
N ILE A 242 2.92 -11.87 7.95
CA ILE A 242 3.62 -10.64 8.29
C ILE A 242 2.59 -9.59 8.67
N MET A 243 2.62 -9.19 9.94
CA MET A 243 1.86 -8.10 10.49
C MET A 243 2.65 -6.80 10.32
N ALA A 244 2.54 -6.20 9.15
CA ALA A 244 2.98 -4.81 8.95
C ALA A 244 1.98 -3.90 9.66
N LEU A 245 2.34 -3.41 10.85
CA LEU A 245 1.49 -2.58 11.69
C LEU A 245 1.48 -1.14 11.17
N ARG A 246 0.29 -0.63 10.87
CA ARG A 246 0.09 0.69 10.27
C ARG A 246 0.00 1.76 11.37
N GLY A 247 0.48 2.95 11.06
CA GLY A 247 0.50 4.09 11.98
C GLY A 247 -0.89 4.71 12.18
N HIS A 248 -1.17 5.81 11.47
CA HIS A 248 -2.46 6.50 11.56
C HIS A 248 -3.64 5.55 11.29
N ALA A 249 -4.78 5.84 11.93
CA ALA A 249 -5.97 4.99 11.94
C ALA A 249 -6.43 4.56 10.54
N SER A 250 -6.31 5.45 9.54
CA SER A 250 -6.72 5.21 8.15
C SER A 250 -5.59 5.34 7.13
N ILE A 251 -4.31 5.18 7.52
CA ILE A 251 -3.20 5.27 6.55
C ILE A 251 -3.30 4.17 5.48
N GLN A 252 -3.89 3.02 5.82
CA GLN A 252 -4.19 1.99 4.82
C GLN A 252 -5.21 2.51 3.80
N GLY A 253 -6.27 3.18 4.26
CA GLY A 253 -7.30 3.76 3.38
C GLY A 253 -6.77 4.87 2.49
N SER A 254 -5.92 5.75 3.01
CA SER A 254 -5.27 6.80 2.22
C SER A 254 -4.15 6.30 1.31
N THR A 255 -3.72 5.02 1.43
CA THR A 255 -2.91 4.34 0.40
C THR A 255 -3.80 3.65 -0.63
N ASP A 256 -4.93 3.08 -0.21
CA ASP A 256 -5.88 2.35 -1.05
C ASP A 256 -6.61 3.28 -2.04
N VAL A 257 -7.08 4.42 -1.53
CA VAL A 257 -7.60 5.57 -2.28
C VAL A 257 -6.55 6.67 -2.07
N PRO A 258 -5.56 6.75 -2.97
CA PRO A 258 -4.26 7.31 -2.64
C PRO A 258 -4.30 8.82 -2.47
N THR A 259 -3.64 9.29 -1.41
CA THR A 259 -3.09 10.64 -1.29
C THR A 259 -1.58 10.62 -1.57
N LEU A 260 -1.12 9.68 -2.38
CA LEU A 260 0.26 9.48 -2.81
C LEU A 260 0.40 9.96 -4.27
N TYR A 261 1.58 10.47 -4.62
CA TYR A 261 1.79 11.11 -5.93
C TYR A 261 1.86 10.10 -7.10
N ASP A 262 2.19 8.84 -6.82
CA ASP A 262 2.55 7.80 -7.79
C ASP A 262 1.45 6.74 -8.01
N LEU A 263 0.27 6.91 -7.40
CA LEU A 263 -0.81 5.93 -7.46
C LEU A 263 -2.18 6.57 -7.78
N LEU A 264 -2.98 5.84 -8.54
CA LEU A 264 -4.44 5.93 -8.65
C LEU A 264 -5.11 4.92 -7.70
N ALA A 265 -6.42 5.11 -7.46
CA ALA A 265 -7.22 4.26 -6.59
C ALA A 265 -7.12 2.77 -6.93
N GLY A 266 -6.99 1.94 -5.90
CA GLY A 266 -6.80 0.50 -6.05
C GLY A 266 -5.40 0.09 -6.53
N TYR A 267 -4.36 0.87 -6.17
CA TYR A 267 -2.94 0.58 -6.46
C TYR A 267 -2.58 0.55 -7.95
N MET A 268 -3.39 1.17 -8.79
CA MET A 268 -3.02 1.42 -10.18
C MET A 268 -1.92 2.50 -10.20
N PRO A 269 -0.88 2.42 -11.03
CA PRO A 269 0.15 3.46 -11.08
C PRO A 269 -0.42 4.77 -11.62
N GLN A 270 0.10 5.91 -11.15
CA GLN A 270 -0.20 7.20 -11.77
C GLN A 270 0.38 7.25 -13.19
N PRO A 271 -0.38 7.73 -14.20
CA PRO A 271 0.12 7.93 -15.56
C PRO A 271 1.40 8.78 -15.60
N SER A 272 2.35 8.42 -16.46
CA SER A 272 3.61 9.13 -16.62
C SER A 272 3.62 9.99 -17.89
N ALA A 273 4.21 11.18 -17.82
CA ALA A 273 4.43 12.06 -18.98
C ALA A 273 5.67 11.63 -19.79
N LEU A 274 6.50 10.81 -19.16
CA LEU A 274 7.66 10.16 -19.75
C LEU A 274 7.24 8.72 -20.06
N LEU A 275 6.97 8.42 -21.33
CA LEU A 275 6.82 7.03 -21.76
C LEU A 275 8.20 6.37 -21.75
N THR A 276 8.26 5.16 -21.18
CA THR A 276 9.18 4.15 -21.68
C THR A 276 8.55 3.59 -22.96
N PRO A 277 9.15 3.69 -24.15
CA PRO A 277 8.51 3.22 -25.39
C PRO A 277 8.14 1.73 -25.33
N VAL A 278 6.94 1.39 -25.80
CA VAL A 278 6.53 0.01 -26.12
C VAL A 278 6.65 -0.18 -27.65
N PRO A 279 7.47 -1.11 -28.18
CA PRO A 279 7.43 -1.51 -29.57
C PRO A 279 6.14 -2.29 -29.83
N ALA A 280 5.58 -2.08 -31.01
CA ALA A 280 4.37 -2.74 -31.49
C ALA A 280 4.46 -4.27 -31.36
N ALA A 281 3.43 -4.86 -30.74
CA ALA A 281 3.29 -6.29 -30.58
C ALA A 281 3.12 -6.98 -31.94
N LYS A 282 3.95 -8.00 -32.21
CA LYS A 282 3.58 -9.15 -33.05
C LYS A 282 4.24 -10.40 -32.46
N ASP A 283 3.45 -11.20 -31.74
CA ASP A 283 3.72 -12.61 -31.39
C ASP A 283 4.80 -12.91 -30.32
N SER A 284 4.56 -12.61 -29.02
CA SER A 284 5.50 -13.07 -27.96
C SER A 284 4.86 -13.47 -26.62
N PRO A 285 5.17 -14.69 -26.12
CA PRO A 285 4.78 -15.17 -24.80
C PRO A 285 5.73 -14.66 -23.72
N GLY A 286 5.17 -14.18 -22.60
CA GLY A 286 5.90 -13.59 -21.49
C GLY A 286 5.76 -12.08 -21.41
N ALA A 287 4.74 -11.58 -20.71
CA ALA A 287 4.78 -10.25 -20.12
C ALA A 287 4.99 -10.40 -18.62
N THR A 288 6.25 -10.66 -18.29
CA THR A 288 6.96 -10.06 -17.15
C THR A 288 8.37 -9.74 -17.67
N THR A 289 8.47 -8.94 -18.73
CA THR A 289 9.74 -8.71 -19.44
C THR A 289 10.55 -7.61 -18.77
N TRP A 290 11.37 -8.01 -17.79
CA TRP A 290 12.61 -7.33 -17.39
C TRP A 290 13.79 -7.92 -18.18
N GLY A 291 13.71 -7.95 -19.52
CA GLY A 291 14.63 -8.79 -20.31
C GLY A 291 15.12 -8.25 -21.66
N GLU A 292 14.70 -7.07 -22.09
CA GLU A 292 15.33 -6.41 -23.24
C GLU A 292 15.49 -4.92 -22.96
N LYS A 293 16.72 -4.43 -23.00
CA LYS A 293 17.00 -2.99 -23.10
C LYS A 293 16.50 -2.55 -24.47
N ARG A 294 15.34 -1.89 -24.48
CA ARG A 294 14.92 -1.03 -25.60
C ARG A 294 15.81 0.20 -25.55
N ASP A 295 16.13 0.76 -26.73
CA ASP A 295 17.02 1.92 -26.85
C ASP A 295 16.68 3.01 -25.81
N ALA A 296 17.73 3.65 -25.30
CA ALA A 296 17.74 4.61 -24.20
C ALA A 296 16.49 5.51 -24.15
N PRO A 297 16.02 5.92 -22.94
CA PRO A 297 14.89 6.83 -22.80
C PRO A 297 15.10 8.05 -23.70
N SER A 298 14.31 8.12 -24.76
CA SER A 298 14.10 9.40 -25.41
C SER A 298 13.23 10.19 -24.45
N ASN A 299 13.75 11.30 -23.92
CA ASN A 299 13.00 12.31 -23.16
C ASN A 299 11.95 13.00 -24.06
N VAL A 300 11.11 12.23 -24.74
CA VAL A 300 10.03 12.75 -25.56
C VAL A 300 8.83 12.82 -24.64
N LEU A 301 8.44 14.05 -24.30
CA LEU A 301 7.16 14.32 -23.66
C LEU A 301 6.07 13.73 -24.56
N SER A 302 5.46 12.66 -24.09
CA SER A 302 4.40 11.97 -24.82
C SER A 302 3.13 12.01 -23.98
N GLN A 303 2.01 12.35 -24.59
CA GLN A 303 0.72 12.08 -23.97
C GLN A 303 0.43 10.59 -24.11
N GLN A 304 0.90 9.79 -23.15
CA GLN A 304 0.54 8.38 -23.02
C GLN A 304 -0.97 8.22 -23.30
N THR A 305 -1.31 7.32 -24.21
CA THR A 305 -2.68 6.93 -24.50
C THR A 305 -3.17 5.94 -23.43
N LEU A 306 -4.48 5.77 -23.31
CA LEU A 306 -5.03 4.79 -22.35
C LEU A 306 -4.57 3.37 -22.67
N GLN A 307 -4.44 3.01 -23.95
CA GLN A 307 -3.96 1.68 -24.34
C GLN A 307 -2.50 1.47 -23.93
N GLU A 308 -1.61 2.45 -24.18
CA GLU A 308 -0.22 2.37 -23.74
C GLU A 308 -0.10 2.26 -22.22
N TYR A 309 -0.98 2.93 -21.47
CA TYR A 309 -1.06 2.80 -20.02
C TYR A 309 -1.49 1.40 -19.57
N ILE A 310 -2.50 0.83 -20.22
CA ILE A 310 -2.95 -0.54 -19.97
C ILE A 310 -1.82 -1.52 -20.24
N ASP A 311 -1.09 -1.33 -21.33
CA ASP A 311 0.00 -2.21 -21.74
C ASP A 311 1.21 -2.10 -20.79
N SER A 312 1.49 -0.90 -20.25
CA SER A 312 2.60 -0.68 -19.31
C SER A 312 2.28 -1.05 -17.87
N SER A 313 1.03 -0.90 -17.45
CA SER A 313 0.60 -1.02 -16.04
C SER A 313 -0.09 -2.35 -15.74
N GLY A 314 -0.72 -2.95 -16.75
CA GLY A 314 -1.36 -4.26 -16.65
C GLY A 314 -0.36 -5.42 -16.65
N GLN A 315 -0.88 -6.62 -16.43
CA GLN A 315 -0.13 -7.87 -16.56
C GLN A 315 -0.89 -8.80 -17.50
N LYS A 316 -0.22 -9.62 -18.31
CA LYS A 316 -0.94 -10.60 -19.17
C LYS A 316 -1.58 -11.74 -18.36
N LEU A 317 -0.99 -12.09 -17.23
CA LEU A 317 -1.38 -13.21 -16.38
C LEU A 317 -1.66 -12.75 -14.94
N GLY A 318 -2.30 -13.62 -14.16
CA GLY A 318 -2.67 -13.33 -12.78
C GLY A 318 -3.84 -12.34 -12.68
N TRP A 319 -4.07 -11.79 -11.49
CA TRP A 319 -5.25 -10.95 -11.26
C TRP A 319 -5.15 -9.55 -11.90
N TRP A 320 -3.93 -9.05 -12.07
CA TRP A 320 -3.65 -7.74 -12.68
C TRP A 320 -3.93 -7.68 -14.19
N SER A 321 -4.28 -8.80 -14.84
CA SER A 321 -4.79 -8.78 -16.22
C SER A 321 -6.15 -8.08 -16.38
N ASN A 322 -6.85 -7.84 -15.27
CA ASN A 322 -8.10 -7.10 -15.24
C ASN A 322 -7.91 -5.57 -15.16
N THR A 323 -6.67 -5.06 -15.23
CA THR A 323 -6.37 -3.62 -15.25
C THR A 323 -7.21 -2.82 -16.26
N PRO A 324 -7.50 -3.31 -17.50
CA PRO A 324 -8.38 -2.60 -18.43
C PRO A 324 -9.76 -2.30 -17.85
N ALA A 325 -10.36 -3.25 -17.11
CA ALA A 325 -11.66 -3.07 -16.48
C ALA A 325 -11.58 -2.05 -15.33
N TYR A 326 -10.48 -2.06 -14.56
CA TYR A 326 -10.30 -1.17 -13.42
C TYR A 326 -10.14 0.29 -13.83
N ILE A 327 -9.24 0.58 -14.77
CA ILE A 327 -9.00 1.96 -15.21
C ILE A 327 -10.23 2.54 -15.90
N ARG A 328 -10.93 1.75 -16.73
CA ARG A 328 -12.13 2.22 -17.42
C ARG A 328 -13.31 2.40 -16.48
N SER A 329 -13.47 1.52 -15.49
CA SER A 329 -14.48 1.71 -14.44
C SER A 329 -14.19 2.95 -13.57
N LEU A 330 -12.90 3.25 -13.33
CA LEU A 330 -12.50 4.47 -12.61
C LEU A 330 -12.81 5.73 -13.42
N LEU A 331 -12.46 5.75 -14.71
CA LEU A 331 -12.79 6.85 -15.62
C LEU A 331 -14.31 7.05 -15.72
N GLN A 332 -15.07 5.97 -15.80
CA GLN A 332 -16.53 6.01 -15.81
C GLN A 332 -17.09 6.57 -14.49
N ALA A 333 -16.50 6.24 -13.34
CA ALA A 333 -16.89 6.83 -12.05
C ALA A 333 -16.63 8.34 -12.00
N TRP A 334 -15.48 8.80 -12.51
CA TRP A 334 -15.08 10.21 -12.45
C TRP A 334 -15.68 11.11 -13.52
N TYR A 335 -16.01 10.58 -14.71
CA TYR A 335 -16.41 11.40 -15.85
C TYR A 335 -17.75 10.99 -16.47
N GLY A 336 -18.39 9.93 -15.98
CA GLY A 336 -19.72 9.51 -16.45
C GLY A 336 -19.76 9.35 -17.97
N ASP A 337 -20.73 9.97 -18.63
CA ASP A 337 -20.91 9.91 -20.10
C ASP A 337 -19.74 10.51 -20.89
N ALA A 338 -18.94 11.38 -20.25
CA ALA A 338 -17.72 11.92 -20.85
C ALA A 338 -16.56 10.91 -20.84
N ALA A 339 -16.70 9.76 -20.17
CA ALA A 339 -15.75 8.66 -20.21
C ALA A 339 -15.88 7.80 -21.49
N ASN A 340 -15.98 8.44 -22.66
CA ASN A 340 -16.04 7.73 -23.94
C ASN A 340 -14.66 7.65 -24.62
N GLU A 341 -14.50 6.66 -25.51
CA GLU A 341 -13.26 6.40 -26.24
C GLU A 341 -13.37 6.62 -27.76
N GLU A 342 -14.51 7.13 -28.22
CA GLU A 342 -14.65 7.52 -29.62
C GLU A 342 -13.86 8.81 -29.93
N GLU A 343 -13.38 8.89 -31.16
CA GLU A 343 -12.32 9.78 -31.66
C GLU A 343 -12.34 11.22 -31.09
N GLY A 344 -11.30 11.57 -30.33
CA GLY A 344 -10.95 12.95 -29.97
C GLY A 344 -11.21 13.38 -28.52
N ASN A 345 -12.10 12.71 -27.79
CA ASN A 345 -12.52 13.07 -26.42
C ASN A 345 -12.09 12.04 -25.36
N CYS A 346 -10.79 11.83 -25.18
CA CYS A 346 -10.33 10.82 -24.23
C CYS A 346 -10.26 11.39 -22.81
N SER A 347 -11.21 11.05 -21.94
CA SER A 347 -11.22 11.38 -20.50
C SER A 347 -9.92 11.05 -19.75
N TYR A 348 -9.20 10.02 -20.21
CA TYR A 348 -7.85 9.67 -19.74
C TYR A 348 -6.81 10.80 -19.91
N ARG A 349 -6.98 11.66 -20.91
CA ARG A 349 -6.06 12.80 -21.15
C ARG A 349 -6.15 13.84 -20.04
N TRP A 350 -7.31 13.96 -19.39
CA TRP A 350 -7.51 14.87 -18.26
C TRP A 350 -6.80 14.41 -16.98
N ILE A 351 -6.42 13.12 -16.88
CA ILE A 351 -5.62 12.66 -15.74
C ILE A 351 -4.21 13.27 -15.83
N PRO A 352 -3.76 13.99 -14.78
CA PRO A 352 -2.41 14.54 -14.71
C PRO A 352 -1.35 13.44 -14.84
N LYS A 353 -0.29 13.72 -15.59
CA LYS A 353 0.79 12.78 -15.85
C LYS A 353 2.02 13.21 -15.07
N ILE A 354 2.58 12.32 -14.26
CA ILE A 354 3.76 12.64 -13.42
C ILE A 354 4.99 12.83 -14.29
N THR A 355 5.84 13.77 -13.90
CA THR A 355 7.08 14.12 -14.59
C THR A 355 8.34 13.65 -13.85
N GLY A 356 8.18 13.02 -12.68
CA GLY A 356 9.28 12.59 -11.82
C GLY A 356 8.81 12.32 -10.39
N ASP A 357 9.75 12.33 -9.45
CA ASP A 357 9.48 12.21 -8.02
C ASP A 357 8.83 13.48 -7.47
N HIS A 358 7.59 13.35 -6.99
CA HIS A 358 6.84 14.40 -6.30
C HIS A 358 6.51 13.98 -4.86
N SER A 359 7.38 13.18 -4.24
CA SER A 359 7.29 12.81 -2.83
C SER A 359 7.48 14.02 -1.91
N HIS A 360 7.07 13.87 -0.65
CA HIS A 360 7.12 14.94 0.37
C HIS A 360 8.43 15.73 0.39
N LEU A 361 9.59 15.05 0.39
CA LEU A 361 10.89 15.71 0.42
C LEU A 361 11.23 16.41 -0.90
N ALA A 362 10.94 15.79 -2.04
CA ALA A 362 11.13 16.41 -3.35
C ALA A 362 10.26 17.68 -3.51
N THR A 363 9.00 17.61 -3.07
CA THR A 363 8.10 18.77 -3.03
C THR A 363 8.63 19.86 -2.10
N SER A 364 9.17 19.50 -0.93
CA SER A 364 9.76 20.46 0.02
C SER A 364 10.96 21.20 -0.59
N TYR A 365 11.84 20.50 -1.32
CA TYR A 365 12.95 21.15 -2.04
C TYR A 365 12.45 22.06 -3.16
N THR A 366 11.41 21.64 -3.88
CA THR A 366 10.77 22.45 -4.93
C THR A 366 10.10 23.70 -4.36
N MET A 367 9.56 23.64 -3.14
CA MET A 367 9.08 24.81 -2.39
C MET A 367 10.23 25.76 -2.06
N LEU A 368 11.37 25.26 -1.58
CA LEU A 368 12.56 26.10 -1.28
C LEU A 368 13.08 26.83 -2.52
N ASP A 369 12.97 26.21 -3.69
CA ASP A 369 13.27 26.82 -4.99
C ASP A 369 12.24 27.89 -5.43
N GLY A 370 11.17 28.10 -4.66
CA GLY A 370 10.08 29.05 -4.98
C GLY A 370 9.17 28.60 -6.13
N LYS A 371 9.23 27.32 -6.52
CA LYS A 371 8.48 26.74 -7.66
C LYS A 371 7.08 26.27 -7.29
N VAL A 372 6.85 25.90 -6.02
CA VAL A 372 5.50 25.62 -5.50
C VAL A 372 4.88 26.93 -5.00
N LYS A 373 3.70 27.28 -5.50
CA LYS A 373 3.01 28.54 -5.15
C LYS A 373 1.98 28.38 -4.04
N GLY A 374 1.24 27.27 -4.08
CA GLY A 374 0.14 26.99 -3.17
C GLY A 374 0.26 25.62 -2.55
N TYR A 375 -0.27 25.46 -1.33
CA TYR A 375 -0.26 24.17 -0.65
C TYR A 375 -1.56 23.93 0.12
N LEU A 376 -2.18 22.76 -0.10
CA LEU A 376 -3.32 22.26 0.68
C LEU A 376 -2.80 21.26 1.70
N LEU A 377 -2.88 21.60 2.99
CA LEU A 377 -2.36 20.81 4.08
C LEU A 377 -3.50 20.26 4.93
N PHE A 378 -3.87 19.00 4.70
CA PHE A 378 -4.99 18.33 5.35
C PHE A 378 -4.50 17.36 6.43
N GLY A 379 -4.78 17.65 7.71
CA GLY A 379 -4.50 16.75 8.83
C GLY A 379 -3.03 16.30 8.93
N GLN A 380 -2.10 17.15 8.50
CA GLN A 380 -0.67 16.89 8.47
C GLN A 380 0.09 18.09 9.06
N ASN A 381 1.28 17.81 9.58
CA ASN A 381 2.08 18.83 10.24
C ASN A 381 3.58 18.72 9.91
N PRO A 382 4.01 19.01 8.66
CA PRO A 382 5.40 18.90 8.24
C PRO A 382 6.37 19.78 9.03
N ALA A 383 5.92 20.89 9.60
CA ALA A 383 6.73 21.76 10.45
C ALA A 383 7.14 21.12 11.79
N ALA A 384 6.57 19.97 12.15
CA ALA A 384 6.92 19.20 13.35
C ALA A 384 7.24 17.73 13.05
N GLY A 385 6.40 17.06 12.23
CA GLY A 385 6.45 15.62 12.01
C GLY A 385 7.36 15.15 10.88
N SER A 386 7.86 16.06 10.03
CA SER A 386 8.75 15.68 8.92
C SER A 386 10.23 15.73 9.31
N THR A 387 11.07 15.09 8.53
CA THR A 387 12.52 15.14 8.73
C THR A 387 13.02 16.57 8.49
N HIS A 388 13.92 17.02 9.37
CA HIS A 388 14.52 18.35 9.30
C HIS A 388 13.48 19.51 9.37
N ALA A 389 12.74 19.61 10.49
CA ALA A 389 11.70 20.63 10.71
C ALA A 389 12.10 22.09 10.35
N THR A 390 13.36 22.50 10.60
CA THR A 390 13.84 23.84 10.19
C THR A 390 13.80 24.06 8.69
N MET A 391 14.17 23.05 7.89
CA MET A 391 14.11 23.11 6.43
C MET A 391 12.65 23.18 5.97
N GLN A 392 11.78 22.38 6.58
CA GLN A 392 10.35 22.35 6.28
C GLN A 392 9.67 23.71 6.50
N ARG A 393 9.96 24.38 7.63
CA ARG A 393 9.42 25.73 7.89
C ARG A 393 9.89 26.74 6.85
N LYS A 394 11.18 26.72 6.48
CA LYS A 394 11.71 27.57 5.40
C LYS A 394 11.04 27.30 4.06
N ALA A 395 10.69 26.04 3.77
CA ALA A 395 9.96 25.67 2.56
C ALA A 395 8.55 26.29 2.57
N LEU A 396 7.84 26.22 3.71
CA LEU A 396 6.52 26.83 3.86
C LEU A 396 6.55 28.36 3.69
N GLU A 397 7.61 29.04 4.17
CA GLU A 397 7.80 30.50 3.98
C GLU A 397 7.90 30.93 2.49
N GLN A 398 8.24 30.01 1.58
CA GLN A 398 8.36 30.32 0.14
C GLN A 398 7.03 30.30 -0.61
N LEU A 399 5.97 29.74 -0.01
CA LEU A 399 4.64 29.67 -0.60
C LEU A 399 4.04 31.07 -0.74
N ASP A 400 3.20 31.25 -1.76
CA ASP A 400 2.37 32.44 -1.90
C ASP A 400 1.12 32.29 -1.02
N TRP A 401 0.52 31.10 -0.98
CA TRP A 401 -0.61 30.79 -0.09
C TRP A 401 -0.59 29.35 0.42
N MET A 402 -1.26 29.12 1.55
CA MET A 402 -1.47 27.80 2.13
C MET A 402 -2.83 27.70 2.80
N VAL A 403 -3.53 26.59 2.57
CA VAL A 403 -4.76 26.24 3.30
C VAL A 403 -4.46 25.09 4.24
N VAL A 404 -4.64 25.32 5.54
CA VAL A 404 -4.48 24.32 6.58
C VAL A 404 -5.86 23.87 7.03
N ARG A 405 -6.10 22.57 6.97
CA ARG A 405 -7.32 21.90 7.45
C ARG A 405 -6.93 20.97 8.59
N ASP A 406 -7.21 21.40 9.81
CA ASP A 406 -6.86 20.64 11.01
C ASP A 406 -7.87 20.91 12.15
N LEU A 407 -7.82 20.06 13.18
CA LEU A 407 -8.60 20.18 14.40
C LEU A 407 -8.15 21.37 15.25
N TYR A 408 -6.84 21.64 15.20
CA TYR A 408 -6.18 22.63 16.01
C TYR A 408 -5.28 23.50 15.16
N GLU A 409 -4.89 24.64 15.70
CA GLU A 409 -3.74 25.34 15.14
C GLU A 409 -2.47 24.49 15.38
N VAL A 410 -1.82 24.11 14.28
CA VAL A 410 -0.60 23.29 14.28
C VAL A 410 0.62 24.14 13.96
N GLU A 411 1.82 23.63 14.24
CA GLU A 411 3.09 24.31 13.95
C GLU A 411 3.21 24.72 12.48
N SER A 412 2.62 23.95 11.58
CA SER A 412 2.58 24.27 10.14
C SER A 412 1.64 25.44 9.80
N ALA A 413 0.66 25.76 10.64
CA ALA A 413 -0.15 26.97 10.51
C ALA A 413 0.47 28.17 11.23
N ALA A 414 1.26 27.93 12.28
CA ALA A 414 1.78 28.95 13.18
C ALA A 414 3.23 29.41 12.88
N PHE A 415 3.94 28.76 11.95
CA PHE A 415 5.37 28.98 11.70
C PHE A 415 5.75 30.46 11.45
N TRP A 416 4.81 31.26 10.94
CA TRP A 416 5.02 32.65 10.55
C TRP A 416 5.07 33.63 11.73
N TYR A 417 4.60 33.24 12.91
CA TYR A 417 4.68 34.05 14.14
C TYR A 417 5.22 33.28 15.33
N ARG A 418 5.28 31.94 15.26
CA ARG A 418 5.77 31.07 16.33
C ARG A 418 6.83 30.11 15.81
N LYS A 419 8.04 30.27 16.32
CA LYS A 419 9.16 29.36 16.06
C LYS A 419 9.61 28.74 17.39
N PRO A 420 9.61 27.40 17.53
CA PRO A 420 10.13 26.78 18.74
C PRO A 420 11.63 27.00 18.85
N GLY A 421 12.08 27.50 20.00
CA GLY A 421 13.49 27.55 20.38
C GLY A 421 13.93 26.29 21.11
N PHE A 422 15.16 26.29 21.61
CA PHE A 422 15.63 25.25 22.52
C PHE A 422 14.99 25.45 23.91
N GLY A 423 14.09 24.54 24.31
CA GLY A 423 13.38 24.62 25.59
C GLY A 423 11.96 25.20 25.46
N PRO A 424 11.36 25.76 26.54
CA PRO A 424 10.00 26.31 26.52
C PRO A 424 9.89 27.66 25.78
N GLU A 425 11.02 28.24 25.37
CA GLU A 425 11.10 29.56 24.77
C GLU A 425 10.85 29.52 23.26
N THR A 426 10.15 30.52 22.74
CA THR A 426 9.97 30.73 21.29
C THR A 426 11.03 31.68 20.78
N GLU A 427 11.67 31.35 19.65
CA GLU A 427 12.55 32.29 18.96
C GLU A 427 11.74 33.43 18.33
N PRO A 428 12.28 34.66 18.26
CA PRO A 428 11.63 35.77 17.55
C PRO A 428 11.43 35.44 16.06
N VAL A 429 10.22 35.71 15.55
CA VAL A 429 9.90 35.61 14.12
C VAL A 429 9.60 36.99 13.58
N ASP A 430 10.27 37.39 12.50
CA ASP A 430 9.97 38.60 11.76
C ASP A 430 8.91 38.29 10.69
N SER A 431 7.65 38.34 11.10
CA SER A 431 6.51 38.02 10.24
C SER A 431 6.43 38.94 9.00
N SER A 432 7.03 40.14 9.04
CA SER A 432 7.06 41.06 7.91
C SER A 432 7.86 40.53 6.71
N LYS A 433 8.70 39.51 6.92
CA LYS A 433 9.50 38.85 5.88
C LYS A 433 8.85 37.59 5.31
N ILE A 434 7.71 37.15 5.87
CA ILE A 434 7.02 35.94 5.46
C ILE A 434 5.82 36.35 4.61
N LYS A 435 5.89 36.01 3.32
CA LYS A 435 4.88 36.43 2.33
C LYS A 435 3.65 35.53 2.25
N THR A 436 3.71 34.35 2.85
CA THR A 436 2.68 33.30 2.68
C THR A 436 1.37 33.72 3.33
N GLU A 437 0.31 33.78 2.53
CA GLU A 437 -1.05 33.94 3.04
C GLU A 437 -1.57 32.59 3.58
N ILE A 438 -2.05 32.55 4.81
CA ILE A 438 -2.42 31.29 5.48
C ILE A 438 -3.90 31.31 5.86
N PHE A 439 -4.63 30.31 5.34
CA PHE A 439 -6.02 30.05 5.67
C PHE A 439 -6.08 28.84 6.60
N LEU A 440 -6.32 29.05 7.90
CA LEU A 440 -6.61 27.97 8.85
C LEU A 440 -8.12 27.72 8.90
N LEU A 441 -8.55 26.56 8.42
CA LEU A 441 -9.96 26.18 8.35
C LEU A 441 -10.22 24.99 9.29
N PRO A 442 -11.07 25.14 10.33
CA PRO A 442 -11.25 24.11 11.33
C PRO A 442 -11.94 22.87 10.73
N ALA A 443 -11.36 21.69 10.98
CA ALA A 443 -11.85 20.39 10.51
C ALA A 443 -12.62 19.65 11.61
N ALA A 444 -13.67 18.93 11.23
CA ALA A 444 -14.41 18.05 12.13
C ALA A 444 -13.57 16.83 12.54
N ALA A 445 -13.67 16.45 13.81
CA ALA A 445 -13.08 15.25 14.39
C ALA A 445 -13.72 13.96 13.89
N SER A 446 -13.14 12.82 14.27
CA SER A 446 -13.64 11.51 13.85
C SER A 446 -15.06 11.19 14.34
N THR A 447 -15.47 11.72 15.49
CA THR A 447 -16.80 11.51 16.08
C THR A 447 -17.83 12.52 15.57
N GLU A 448 -17.39 13.55 14.85
CA GLU A 448 -18.20 14.66 14.39
C GLU A 448 -18.59 14.54 12.91
N LYS A 449 -18.23 13.42 12.27
CA LYS A 449 -18.50 13.11 10.88
C LYS A 449 -18.65 11.61 10.67
N GLU A 450 -19.55 11.25 9.77
CA GLU A 450 -19.70 9.88 9.33
C GLU A 450 -18.69 9.48 8.23
N GLY A 451 -18.72 8.21 7.85
CA GLY A 451 -17.90 7.65 6.77
C GLY A 451 -17.14 6.40 7.19
N SER A 452 -16.23 5.93 6.34
CA SER A 452 -15.42 4.75 6.63
C SER A 452 -13.96 5.08 6.86
N PHE A 453 -13.27 4.21 7.61
CA PHE A 453 -11.82 4.18 7.69
C PHE A 453 -11.31 2.76 7.49
N THR A 454 -10.08 2.63 7.01
CA THR A 454 -9.46 1.31 6.78
C THR A 454 -8.26 1.13 7.68
N ASN A 455 -8.32 0.12 8.54
CA ASN A 455 -7.28 -0.12 9.54
C ASN A 455 -6.14 -1.04 9.03
N THR A 456 -5.19 -1.39 9.90
CA THR A 456 -4.02 -2.21 9.56
C THR A 456 -4.37 -3.57 8.94
N GLN A 457 -5.51 -4.17 9.28
CA GLN A 457 -5.93 -5.47 8.74
C GLN A 457 -6.74 -5.34 7.45
N ARG A 458 -6.65 -4.18 6.75
CA ARG A 458 -7.40 -3.88 5.52
C ARG A 458 -8.92 -3.83 5.71
N MET A 459 -9.39 -3.76 6.97
CA MET A 459 -10.81 -3.78 7.29
C MET A 459 -11.36 -2.35 7.25
N LEU A 460 -12.28 -2.14 6.32
CA LEU A 460 -13.16 -0.98 6.25
C LEU A 460 -14.18 -1.09 7.36
N GLN A 461 -14.28 -0.04 8.17
CA GLN A 461 -15.28 0.11 9.21
C GLN A 461 -15.96 1.46 9.07
N TRP A 462 -17.28 1.44 8.94
CA TRP A 462 -18.12 2.63 8.95
C TRP A 462 -18.18 3.21 10.36
N ARG A 463 -18.39 4.50 10.49
CA ARG A 463 -18.75 5.18 11.73
C ARG A 463 -19.83 6.19 11.42
N ASP A 464 -20.74 6.34 12.36
CA ASP A 464 -21.81 7.33 12.28
C ASP A 464 -21.38 8.60 13.02
N LYS A 465 -21.93 9.73 12.60
CA LYS A 465 -21.77 11.01 13.29
C LYS A 465 -22.44 10.92 14.66
N ALA A 466 -21.76 11.38 15.70
CA ALA A 466 -22.30 11.37 17.07
C ALA A 466 -22.75 12.76 17.54
N VAL A 467 -22.13 13.82 17.03
CA VAL A 467 -22.42 15.21 17.38
C VAL A 467 -21.98 16.13 16.24
N ASP A 468 -22.56 17.32 16.16
CA ASP A 468 -22.03 18.37 15.30
C ASP A 468 -20.64 18.82 15.74
N PRO A 469 -19.74 19.13 14.79
CA PRO A 469 -18.46 19.76 15.11
C PRO A 469 -18.68 21.19 15.65
N PRO A 470 -17.76 21.70 16.49
CA PRO A 470 -17.93 23.00 17.14
C PRO A 470 -17.82 24.17 16.16
N GLY A 471 -18.67 25.19 16.37
CA GLY A 471 -18.61 26.45 15.63
C GLY A 471 -18.79 26.27 14.12
N ASP A 472 -17.82 26.76 13.35
CA ASP A 472 -17.82 26.68 11.88
C ASP A 472 -17.01 25.50 11.34
N ALA A 473 -16.56 24.59 12.20
CA ALA A 473 -15.89 23.38 11.76
C ALA A 473 -16.80 22.53 10.86
N ARG A 474 -16.20 21.89 9.85
CA ARG A 474 -16.89 21.05 8.86
C ARG A 474 -16.10 19.79 8.55
N SER A 475 -16.78 18.74 8.13
CA SER A 475 -16.15 17.50 7.67
C SER A 475 -15.22 17.75 6.47
N ASP A 476 -14.28 16.84 6.23
CA ASP A 476 -13.42 16.91 5.03
C ASP A 476 -14.22 16.62 3.75
N LEU A 477 -15.25 15.80 3.85
CA LEU A 477 -16.18 15.52 2.75
C LEU A 477 -16.91 16.80 2.33
N TRP A 478 -17.50 17.51 3.29
CA TRP A 478 -18.11 18.83 3.07
C TRP A 478 -17.14 19.79 2.39
N PHE A 479 -15.92 19.92 2.94
CA PHE A 479 -14.95 20.87 2.40
C PHE A 479 -14.57 20.57 0.95
N VAL A 480 -14.21 19.32 0.65
CA VAL A 480 -13.79 18.91 -0.70
C VAL A 480 -14.96 19.01 -1.68
N TYR A 481 -16.15 18.59 -1.28
CA TYR A 481 -17.35 18.69 -2.11
C TYR A 481 -17.65 20.13 -2.52
N HIS A 482 -17.77 21.03 -1.52
CA HIS A 482 -18.14 22.42 -1.78
C HIS A 482 -17.03 23.22 -2.46
N LEU A 483 -15.76 22.88 -2.22
CA LEU A 483 -14.64 23.41 -3.01
C LEU A 483 -14.76 22.98 -4.48
N GLY A 484 -15.05 21.71 -4.74
CA GLY A 484 -15.28 21.18 -6.08
C GLY A 484 -16.43 21.89 -6.81
N LYS A 485 -17.58 22.09 -6.16
CA LYS A 485 -18.72 22.84 -6.73
C LYS A 485 -18.34 24.28 -7.10
N ARG A 486 -17.64 25.00 -6.21
CA ARG A 486 -17.19 26.38 -6.47
C ARG A 486 -16.16 26.46 -7.60
N LEU A 487 -15.25 25.50 -7.69
CA LEU A 487 -14.28 25.43 -8.79
C LEU A 487 -14.99 25.15 -10.13
N LYS A 488 -15.96 24.24 -10.18
CA LYS A 488 -16.76 23.99 -11.39
C LYS A 488 -17.54 25.24 -11.81
N GLU A 489 -18.12 25.99 -10.87
CA GLU A 489 -18.80 27.26 -11.15
C GLU A 489 -17.83 28.31 -11.68
N LEU A 490 -16.67 28.50 -11.03
CA LEU A 490 -15.64 29.45 -11.45
C LEU A 490 -15.14 29.19 -12.88
N TYR A 491 -15.06 27.92 -13.27
CA TYR A 491 -14.58 27.49 -14.59
C TYR A 491 -15.69 27.19 -15.60
N ALA A 492 -16.96 27.42 -15.28
CA ALA A 492 -18.10 27.00 -16.12
C ALA A 492 -18.03 27.55 -17.56
N ASP A 493 -17.57 28.79 -17.71
CA ASP A 493 -17.45 29.46 -19.02
C ASP A 493 -16.09 29.29 -19.68
N SER A 494 -15.13 28.61 -19.03
CA SER A 494 -13.79 28.42 -19.60
C SER A 494 -13.85 27.63 -20.91
N LYS A 495 -13.04 28.06 -21.87
CA LYS A 495 -12.83 27.40 -23.17
C LYS A 495 -11.43 26.80 -23.30
N ALA A 496 -10.65 26.81 -22.21
CA ALA A 496 -9.32 26.23 -22.23
C ALA A 496 -9.41 24.70 -22.07
N TRP A 497 -8.74 23.98 -22.95
CA TRP A 497 -8.73 22.50 -22.96
C TRP A 497 -8.36 21.88 -21.60
N ARG A 498 -7.47 22.55 -20.84
CA ARG A 498 -7.00 22.08 -19.52
C ARG A 498 -8.09 22.09 -18.45
N ASP A 499 -9.15 22.87 -18.65
CA ASP A 499 -10.25 23.04 -17.68
C ASP A 499 -11.41 22.06 -17.96
N GLU A 500 -11.44 21.44 -19.15
CA GLU A 500 -12.49 20.50 -19.58
C GLU A 500 -12.64 19.32 -18.63
N GLY A 501 -11.54 18.79 -18.09
CA GLY A 501 -11.59 17.69 -17.11
C GLY A 501 -12.35 18.09 -15.85
N LEU A 502 -12.08 19.27 -15.29
CA LEU A 502 -12.82 19.80 -14.13
C LEU A 502 -14.30 20.01 -14.46
N GLN A 503 -14.61 20.54 -15.64
CA GLN A 503 -16.00 20.73 -16.11
C GLN A 503 -16.72 19.39 -16.27
N ALA A 504 -16.05 18.35 -16.75
CA ALA A 504 -16.60 17.01 -16.99
C ALA A 504 -16.69 16.13 -15.75
N LEU A 505 -15.94 16.42 -14.67
CA LEU A 505 -15.98 15.61 -13.44
C LEU A 505 -17.41 15.41 -12.93
N THR A 506 -17.82 14.16 -12.73
CA THR A 506 -19.04 13.82 -12.00
C THR A 506 -18.87 14.30 -10.55
N TRP A 507 -19.84 15.06 -10.06
CA TRP A 507 -19.80 15.66 -8.72
C TRP A 507 -21.22 15.71 -8.13
N ASP A 508 -21.95 14.61 -8.34
CA ASP A 508 -23.38 14.45 -8.12
C ASP A 508 -23.61 13.63 -6.84
N TYR A 509 -23.20 14.21 -5.71
CA TYR A 509 -23.51 13.67 -4.39
C TYR A 509 -24.62 14.55 -3.81
N ASP A 510 -25.78 13.93 -3.58
CA ASP A 510 -26.91 14.57 -2.88
C ASP A 510 -26.49 14.92 -1.45
N MET A 511 -27.20 15.87 -0.84
CA MET A 511 -27.05 16.17 0.57
C MET A 511 -27.66 15.05 1.41
N GLU A 512 -27.00 14.67 2.50
CA GLU A 512 -27.62 13.81 3.50
C GLU A 512 -28.85 14.49 4.09
N LYS A 513 -29.80 13.70 4.60
CA LYS A 513 -30.90 14.25 5.38
C LYS A 513 -30.33 14.68 6.75
N PRO A 514 -30.40 15.97 7.13
CA PRO A 514 -29.86 16.41 8.41
C PRO A 514 -30.56 15.71 9.57
N GLU A 515 -29.78 15.28 10.57
CA GLU A 515 -30.32 14.78 11.83
C GLU A 515 -31.11 15.88 12.56
N GLU A 516 -32.10 15.47 13.37
CA GLU A 516 -32.90 16.41 14.16
C GLU A 516 -31.99 17.20 15.12
N GLY A 517 -31.98 18.53 14.98
CA GLY A 517 -31.13 19.41 15.77
C GLY A 517 -29.73 19.65 15.21
N SER A 518 -29.35 19.01 14.08
CA SER A 518 -28.11 19.33 13.36
C SER A 518 -28.15 20.76 12.83
N ARG A 519 -27.08 21.49 13.08
CA ARG A 519 -26.78 22.83 12.57
C ARG A 519 -26.21 22.77 11.15
N ILE A 520 -25.66 21.63 10.75
CA ILE A 520 -25.17 21.36 9.39
C ILE A 520 -26.33 20.79 8.58
N THR A 521 -26.69 21.46 7.49
CA THR A 521 -27.84 21.11 6.64
C THR A 521 -27.46 20.79 5.19
N ASP A 522 -26.15 20.84 4.89
CA ASP A 522 -25.58 20.79 3.54
C ASP A 522 -24.34 19.87 3.49
N GLU A 523 -24.34 18.80 4.29
CA GLU A 523 -23.34 17.74 4.26
C GLU A 523 -23.66 16.76 3.11
N PRO A 524 -22.69 16.39 2.26
CA PRO A 524 -22.91 15.39 1.21
C PRO A 524 -23.11 13.98 1.79
N ASP A 525 -23.96 13.17 1.17
CA ASP A 525 -24.23 11.79 1.58
C ASP A 525 -22.99 10.89 1.37
N ALA A 526 -22.36 10.47 2.48
CA ALA A 526 -21.18 9.63 2.42
C ALA A 526 -21.48 8.21 1.88
N LEU A 527 -22.73 7.75 1.91
CA LEU A 527 -23.12 6.45 1.32
C LEU A 527 -23.12 6.50 -0.21
N LEU A 528 -23.39 7.66 -0.83
CA LEU A 528 -23.21 7.82 -2.28
C LEU A 528 -21.73 7.72 -2.67
N VAL A 529 -20.85 8.34 -1.88
CA VAL A 529 -19.40 8.20 -2.07
C VAL A 529 -18.97 6.73 -1.89
N LEU A 530 -19.49 6.04 -0.86
CA LEU A 530 -19.22 4.62 -0.65
C LEU A 530 -19.74 3.75 -1.81
N LYS A 531 -20.91 4.09 -2.36
CA LYS A 531 -21.50 3.42 -3.53
C LYS A 531 -20.63 3.59 -4.77
N GLU A 532 -20.12 4.80 -5.04
CA GLU A 532 -19.20 5.05 -6.14
C GLU A 532 -17.90 4.24 -5.97
N ILE A 533 -17.30 4.30 -4.78
CA ILE A 533 -16.09 3.55 -4.42
C ILE A 533 -16.30 2.04 -4.60
N ASN A 534 -17.44 1.50 -4.15
CA ASN A 534 -17.82 0.11 -4.36
C ASN A 534 -18.00 -0.20 -5.86
N GLY A 535 -18.67 0.70 -6.56
CA GLY A 535 -19.08 0.63 -7.94
C GLY A 535 -20.57 0.34 -8.15
N TYR A 536 -21.04 0.68 -9.34
CA TYR A 536 -22.41 0.48 -9.82
C TYR A 536 -22.41 0.22 -11.34
N TYR A 537 -23.47 -0.40 -11.84
CA TYR A 537 -23.68 -0.56 -13.28
C TYR A 537 -24.19 0.73 -13.89
N THR A 538 -23.61 1.16 -15.01
CA THR A 538 -24.03 2.35 -15.78
C THR A 538 -25.04 2.02 -16.87
N ARG A 539 -25.25 0.74 -17.15
CA ARG A 539 -26.30 0.20 -18.01
C ARG A 539 -26.61 -1.25 -17.61
N PRO A 540 -27.75 -1.83 -18.02
CA PRO A 540 -28.07 -3.21 -17.70
C PRO A 540 -26.95 -4.19 -18.11
N PRO A 541 -26.52 -5.12 -17.24
CA PRO A 541 -25.34 -5.97 -17.46
C PRO A 541 -25.45 -6.92 -18.67
N ASP A 542 -26.68 -7.24 -19.09
CA ASP A 542 -27.00 -8.10 -20.23
C ASP A 542 -27.25 -7.31 -21.54
N GLN A 543 -27.28 -5.98 -21.48
CA GLN A 543 -27.47 -5.14 -22.65
C GLN A 543 -26.13 -5.05 -23.41
N LYS A 544 -26.03 -5.76 -24.53
CA LYS A 544 -24.96 -5.56 -25.51
C LYS A 544 -25.20 -4.25 -26.27
N ASP A 545 -24.14 -3.64 -26.79
CA ASP A 545 -24.21 -2.51 -27.72
C ASP A 545 -25.00 -2.90 -28.97
N ALA A 546 -26.33 -2.80 -28.88
CA ALA A 546 -27.23 -2.89 -30.01
C ALA A 546 -27.27 -1.50 -30.63
N GLY A 547 -26.71 -1.36 -31.83
CA GLY A 547 -26.61 -0.12 -32.59
C GLY A 547 -27.97 0.44 -33.06
N GLY A 548 -28.88 0.73 -32.13
CA GLY A 548 -30.18 1.34 -32.43
C GLY A 548 -31.08 1.52 -31.20
N ASN A 549 -31.36 2.80 -30.91
CA ASN A 549 -32.44 3.39 -30.09
C ASN A 549 -32.48 3.13 -28.56
N GLN A 550 -32.19 4.22 -27.82
CA GLN A 550 -32.33 4.44 -26.36
C GLN A 550 -31.75 3.33 -25.48
N GLN A 551 -30.41 3.35 -25.33
CA GLN A 551 -29.75 2.60 -24.27
C GLN A 551 -30.24 3.12 -22.91
N GLN A 552 -30.72 2.21 -22.05
CA GLN A 552 -31.05 2.56 -20.68
C GLN A 552 -29.73 2.81 -19.94
N THR A 553 -29.48 4.07 -19.60
CA THR A 553 -28.32 4.46 -18.81
C THR A 553 -28.71 4.65 -17.35
N TYR A 554 -27.76 4.38 -16.48
CA TYR A 554 -27.86 4.54 -15.04
C TYR A 554 -26.83 5.55 -14.54
N THR A 555 -27.22 6.34 -13.54
CA THR A 555 -26.37 7.26 -12.80
C THR A 555 -25.97 6.65 -11.45
N LEU A 556 -25.16 7.37 -10.68
CA LEU A 556 -24.80 6.98 -9.31
C LEU A 556 -26.05 6.72 -8.45
N HIS A 557 -27.14 7.47 -8.63
CA HIS A 557 -28.33 7.39 -7.78
C HIS A 557 -29.18 6.15 -8.11
N ASN A 558 -29.43 5.87 -9.38
CA ASN A 558 -30.36 4.80 -9.80
C ASN A 558 -29.68 3.50 -10.27
N GLY A 559 -28.35 3.51 -10.46
CA GLY A 559 -27.59 2.35 -10.90
C GLY A 559 -27.58 1.22 -9.87
N PRO A 560 -27.83 -0.04 -10.28
CA PRO A 560 -27.64 -1.18 -9.41
C PRO A 560 -26.17 -1.27 -8.95
N HIS A 561 -25.96 -1.60 -7.68
CA HIS A 561 -24.62 -1.75 -7.12
C HIS A 561 -23.91 -2.94 -7.79
N VAL A 562 -22.59 -2.86 -7.96
CA VAL A 562 -21.82 -4.06 -8.35
C VAL A 562 -21.56 -4.93 -7.11
N PRO A 563 -21.75 -6.25 -7.19
CA PRO A 563 -21.60 -7.13 -6.03
C PRO A 563 -20.14 -7.31 -5.58
N ASN A 564 -19.17 -7.20 -6.49
CA ASN A 564 -17.72 -7.22 -6.24
C ASN A 564 -16.93 -6.91 -7.53
N PHE A 565 -15.60 -6.83 -7.44
CA PHE A 565 -14.73 -6.46 -8.56
C PHE A 565 -14.63 -7.47 -9.71
N THR A 566 -15.10 -8.71 -9.56
CA THR A 566 -15.01 -9.73 -10.63
C THR A 566 -15.99 -9.49 -11.77
N VAL A 567 -16.96 -8.59 -11.58
CA VAL A 567 -17.94 -8.22 -12.62
C VAL A 567 -17.62 -6.90 -13.32
N LEU A 568 -16.55 -6.20 -12.91
CA LEU A 568 -16.13 -4.96 -13.56
C LEU A 568 -15.74 -5.25 -15.01
N LYS A 569 -16.15 -4.37 -15.92
CA LYS A 569 -15.93 -4.52 -17.36
C LYS A 569 -15.16 -3.33 -17.93
N SER A 570 -14.57 -3.56 -19.10
CA SER A 570 -13.84 -2.55 -19.88
C SER A 570 -14.68 -1.87 -20.96
N ASP A 571 -15.96 -2.19 -21.05
CA ASP A 571 -16.88 -1.68 -22.08
C ASP A 571 -17.64 -0.42 -21.64
N GLY A 572 -17.34 0.10 -20.44
CA GLY A 572 -18.03 1.25 -19.84
C GLY A 572 -19.34 0.90 -19.15
N SER A 573 -19.73 -0.39 -19.04
CA SER A 573 -20.98 -0.79 -18.36
C SER A 573 -20.90 -0.76 -16.83
N THR A 574 -19.73 -0.46 -16.27
CA THR A 574 -19.48 -0.40 -14.83
C THR A 574 -18.69 0.86 -14.48
N ALA A 575 -19.08 1.52 -13.40
CA ALA A 575 -18.32 2.57 -12.73
C ALA A 575 -17.81 2.02 -11.38
N CYS A 576 -16.57 2.35 -10.99
CA CYS A 576 -16.01 1.94 -9.71
C CYS A 576 -14.84 2.85 -9.30
N GLY A 577 -14.99 3.57 -8.18
CA GLY A 577 -14.00 4.51 -7.68
C GLY A 577 -12.76 3.85 -7.05
N ALA A 578 -12.87 2.62 -6.54
CA ALA A 578 -11.71 1.83 -6.11
C ALA A 578 -11.98 0.33 -6.17
N TRP A 579 -11.47 -0.35 -7.21
CA TRP A 579 -11.81 -1.76 -7.49
C TRP A 579 -11.58 -2.71 -6.31
N ILE A 580 -10.53 -2.50 -5.50
CA ILE A 580 -10.26 -3.33 -4.32
C ILE A 580 -11.36 -3.27 -3.26
N TYR A 581 -12.09 -2.16 -3.17
CA TYR A 581 -13.18 -1.96 -2.21
C TYR A 581 -14.52 -2.46 -2.74
N SER A 582 -14.60 -2.79 -4.03
CA SER A 582 -15.79 -3.36 -4.63
C SER A 582 -16.23 -4.64 -3.89
N GLY A 583 -17.50 -4.62 -3.46
CA GLY A 583 -18.11 -5.59 -2.56
C GLY A 583 -18.28 -5.10 -1.12
N VAL A 584 -17.83 -3.89 -0.76
CA VAL A 584 -18.12 -3.27 0.54
C VAL A 584 -19.60 -2.87 0.66
N TYR A 585 -20.21 -2.44 -0.44
CA TYR A 585 -21.62 -2.02 -0.50
C TYR A 585 -22.33 -2.67 -1.69
N PRO A 586 -22.51 -4.00 -1.68
CA PRO A 586 -22.88 -4.78 -2.86
C PRO A 586 -24.34 -4.64 -3.31
N GLU A 587 -25.23 -4.13 -2.45
CA GLU A 587 -26.65 -3.89 -2.75
C GLU A 587 -27.20 -2.80 -1.81
N PRO A 588 -28.31 -2.11 -2.18
CA PRO A 588 -28.93 -1.09 -1.32
C PRO A 588 -29.21 -1.63 0.09
N GLY A 589 -28.93 -0.80 1.10
CA GLY A 589 -29.08 -1.17 2.52
C GLY A 589 -28.03 -2.14 3.08
N LYS A 590 -27.11 -2.67 2.27
CA LYS A 590 -26.07 -3.62 2.72
C LYS A 590 -24.67 -3.01 2.79
N ASN A 591 -24.48 -1.98 3.59
CA ASN A 591 -23.16 -1.45 3.88
C ASN A 591 -22.40 -2.44 4.79
N ARG A 592 -21.51 -3.27 4.22
CA ARG A 592 -20.74 -4.25 5.00
C ARG A 592 -19.72 -3.59 5.94
N ALA A 593 -19.25 -2.37 5.65
CA ALA A 593 -18.39 -1.64 6.58
C ALA A 593 -19.12 -1.26 7.87
N ALA A 594 -20.45 -1.14 7.85
CA ALA A 594 -21.28 -0.90 9.03
C ALA A 594 -21.58 -2.17 9.83
N SER A 595 -21.23 -3.36 9.34
CA SER A 595 -21.52 -4.61 10.04
C SER A 595 -20.72 -4.76 11.34
N ARG A 596 -21.37 -5.29 12.39
CA ARG A 596 -20.83 -5.42 13.76
C ARG A 596 -21.07 -6.81 14.36
N ASN A 597 -21.20 -7.85 13.53
CA ASN A 597 -21.41 -9.21 14.03
C ASN A 597 -20.04 -9.90 14.27
N PRO A 598 -19.66 -10.19 15.53
CA PRO A 598 -18.38 -10.81 15.87
C PRO A 598 -18.43 -12.34 15.84
N GLU A 599 -19.43 -12.96 15.22
CA GLU A 599 -19.51 -14.42 15.13
C GLU A 599 -18.44 -15.01 14.18
N GLY A 600 -18.04 -16.25 14.52
CA GLY A 600 -17.06 -17.02 13.74
C GLY A 600 -15.60 -16.68 14.03
N HIS A 601 -14.71 -17.63 13.75
CA HIS A 601 -13.29 -17.51 14.05
C HIS A 601 -12.56 -16.38 13.29
N THR A 602 -13.09 -15.96 12.15
CA THR A 602 -12.55 -14.91 11.27
C THR A 602 -13.37 -13.62 11.29
N PHE A 603 -14.46 -13.55 12.05
CA PHE A 603 -15.28 -12.36 12.19
C PHE A 603 -15.73 -11.80 10.83
N LEU A 604 -16.16 -12.68 9.90
CA LEU A 604 -16.42 -12.29 8.51
C LEU A 604 -17.52 -11.22 8.38
N GLU A 605 -18.47 -11.20 9.31
CA GLU A 605 -19.56 -10.23 9.37
C GLU A 605 -19.23 -9.02 10.28
N TRP A 606 -17.96 -8.77 10.60
CA TRP A 606 -17.49 -7.55 11.24
C TRP A 606 -16.71 -6.67 10.26
N GLY A 607 -17.31 -5.55 9.84
CA GLY A 607 -16.76 -4.71 8.77
C GLY A 607 -16.53 -5.47 7.46
N PHE A 608 -15.74 -4.89 6.56
CA PHE A 608 -15.36 -5.52 5.28
C PHE A 608 -13.86 -5.46 5.06
N THR A 609 -13.19 -6.59 4.84
CA THR A 609 -11.74 -6.62 4.57
C THR A 609 -11.44 -6.77 3.09
N TRP A 610 -10.79 -5.80 2.46
CA TRP A 610 -10.39 -5.96 1.06
C TRP A 610 -9.18 -6.90 0.90
N PRO A 611 -9.07 -7.68 -0.19
CA PRO A 611 -10.06 -7.81 -1.27
C PRO A 611 -11.13 -8.87 -0.96
N ALA A 612 -12.38 -8.59 -1.34
CA ALA A 612 -13.50 -9.54 -1.30
C ALA A 612 -13.68 -10.26 0.06
N ASN A 613 -13.60 -9.50 1.16
CA ASN A 613 -13.71 -9.96 2.55
C ASN A 613 -12.65 -11.00 3.02
N ARG A 614 -11.51 -11.12 2.31
CA ARG A 614 -10.45 -12.08 2.66
C ARG A 614 -9.60 -11.58 3.83
N ARG A 615 -9.79 -12.18 5.01
CA ARG A 615 -9.08 -11.82 6.26
C ARG A 615 -7.60 -12.20 6.22
N ILE A 616 -7.28 -13.43 5.82
CA ILE A 616 -5.89 -13.89 5.57
C ILE A 616 -5.60 -13.86 4.07
N LEU A 617 -4.62 -13.07 3.66
CA LEU A 617 -4.12 -13.06 2.27
C LEU A 617 -3.32 -14.32 1.99
N TYR A 618 -3.33 -14.75 0.72
CA TYR A 618 -2.55 -15.90 0.23
C TYR A 618 -2.94 -17.23 0.89
N ASN A 619 -4.16 -17.30 1.44
CA ASN A 619 -4.67 -18.47 2.15
C ASN A 619 -4.73 -19.77 1.33
N ARG A 620 -4.64 -19.73 -0.02
CA ARG A 620 -4.40 -20.94 -0.81
C ARG A 620 -3.14 -21.70 -0.33
N ALA A 621 -2.12 -20.98 0.14
CA ALA A 621 -0.91 -21.56 0.68
C ALA A 621 -1.07 -22.16 2.09
N SER A 622 -2.29 -22.18 2.68
CA SER A 622 -2.56 -22.91 3.92
C SER A 622 -2.82 -24.40 3.73
N ALA A 623 -2.93 -24.84 2.47
CA ALA A 623 -3.17 -26.21 2.08
C ALA A 623 -2.11 -26.65 1.05
N ASP A 624 -1.88 -27.95 0.92
CA ASP A 624 -0.97 -28.55 -0.05
C ASP A 624 -1.49 -28.41 -1.50
N PRO A 625 -0.71 -28.82 -2.53
CA PRO A 625 -1.15 -28.70 -3.93
C PRO A 625 -2.45 -29.43 -4.25
N GLN A 626 -2.81 -30.47 -3.49
CA GLN A 626 -4.06 -31.22 -3.62
C GLN A 626 -5.25 -30.56 -2.88
N GLY A 627 -5.01 -29.46 -2.16
CA GLY A 627 -6.03 -28.73 -1.42
C GLY A 627 -6.30 -29.29 -0.02
N ARG A 628 -5.45 -30.18 0.50
CA ARG A 628 -5.55 -30.68 1.88
C ARG A 628 -4.84 -29.71 2.82
N PRO A 629 -5.40 -29.36 3.98
CA PRO A 629 -4.71 -28.54 4.97
C PRO A 629 -3.31 -29.09 5.27
N TRP A 630 -2.33 -28.21 5.50
CA TRP A 630 -0.99 -28.68 5.88
C TRP A 630 -1.03 -29.51 7.17
N SER A 631 -1.89 -29.11 8.12
CA SER A 631 -2.32 -29.91 9.26
C SER A 631 -3.71 -29.50 9.73
N GLU A 632 -4.37 -30.38 10.50
CA GLU A 632 -5.65 -30.07 11.14
C GLU A 632 -5.53 -28.93 12.15
N ARG A 633 -4.39 -28.84 12.87
CA ARG A 633 -4.14 -27.78 13.86
C ARG A 633 -4.08 -26.38 13.23
N LYS A 634 -3.61 -26.27 11.98
CA LYS A 634 -3.43 -25.00 11.25
C LYS A 634 -4.36 -24.88 10.05
N LYS A 635 -5.49 -25.59 10.09
CA LYS A 635 -6.49 -25.58 9.02
C LYS A 635 -7.13 -24.20 8.87
N TYR A 636 -7.34 -23.78 7.63
CA TYR A 636 -8.05 -22.55 7.28
C TYR A 636 -8.96 -22.76 6.06
N ILE A 637 -8.41 -23.36 5.00
CA ILE A 637 -9.16 -23.95 3.88
C ILE A 637 -9.42 -25.42 4.19
#